data_AF-A0A3N4PXG0-F1
#
_entry.id   AF-A0A3N4PXG0-F1
#
_cell.length_a   1.000
_cell.length_b   1.000
_cell.length_c   1.000
_cell.angle_alpha   90.00
_cell.angle_beta   90.00
_cell.angle_gamma   90.00
#
_symmetry.space_group_name_H-M   'P 1'
#
loop_
_entity.id
_entity.type
_entity.pdbx_description
1 polymer ?
#
loop_
_entity_poly.entity_id
_entity_poly.type
_entity_poly.pdbx_seq_one_letter_code
_entity_poly.pdbx_strand_id
1 'polypeptide(L)'
;MNWKRFSIFCASFLTFFLAESVYVFSCGGGEPDPYDYYTNFFNPNIASKKGFEPFYYTGLANYYGREEDETAINLRSWHAFFGGKATEADIREFIYTYSRPQMAALYNHIEKGVALQAPDSVQQNTLTRWFIGSKDRETLGYLMYAKQCEPHTGGGGGWEAPVRDSLTMIKLSRNGVQLYKACKNEQIRERYAFQAIRLAHYGRDYHQALRYYDSLAAPIRSGSLIYYKSLALKAGALLRTGAKAESAYIFSRVFEQAPSLREMAFTNTGWAGAPEQEVMRRCANTEEKATVAAMYACRVYDLHPQGIRNVYRLSPQSPMLDVLLGREINKLEDGFLYNRLSKARFGDDGYNYSNAAESGTAQVAALQQLLDSLASGGKVKEPALWQISSAYLSYMLKDFPGAHKRLDAAKAAAQQRTALKDQWEIVRLIVSVEEQSQIGKDFEAQLLESFRWLDSKLDTTSKRESWYYDGPSSAEIDQDFYFRMYRNLLDYVVATRYIQQGDITRQALILSKRDKVSPYGGIDGYYPSAKDFLTDSLQAQQLIQLYNLQQQKRKTPFEQYLCKEFTMTENEVGEAIAVGFVRQHDFANAVTWFKKSGSSRTAGLAFTPQLEDYGVDSSETVISQAEYAATMLELEKKMKNNRATAEDYYKYATGLFSISYYGHAYQLSAKYRPSTRWYEPVHDSRPDLKQYYGCYRAEEYYKKAADVATNREFKARCLFMAARCAQKHLYDEKKDWYILASEQNPHFPELVKNYSNTAFYKETFDRCGYLRDFVYMQKK
;
A
#
# COMPACT_ATOMS: atom_id res chain seq x y z
N MET A 1 34.56 8.33 47.78
CA MET A 1 34.25 7.73 46.47
C MET A 1 35.52 7.71 45.64
N ASN A 2 35.99 6.55 45.19
CA ASN A 2 37.25 6.44 44.45
C ASN A 2 37.01 6.78 42.97
N TRP A 3 37.40 7.98 42.57
CA TRP A 3 37.16 8.54 41.23
C TRP A 3 37.62 7.61 40.10
N LYS A 4 38.71 6.85 40.28
CA LYS A 4 39.15 5.86 39.27
C LYS A 4 38.14 4.75 39.05
N ARG A 5 37.56 4.21 40.13
CA ARG A 5 36.55 3.14 40.03
C ARG A 5 35.24 3.67 39.43
N PHE A 6 34.88 4.92 39.77
CA PHE A 6 33.72 5.57 39.18
C PHE A 6 33.90 5.81 37.68
N SER A 7 35.05 6.33 37.24
CA SER A 7 35.34 6.54 35.82
C SER A 7 35.40 5.23 35.01
N ILE A 8 36.00 4.16 35.57
CA ILE A 8 36.01 2.84 34.93
C ILE A 8 34.58 2.30 34.81
N PHE A 9 33.79 2.39 35.87
CA PHE A 9 32.39 1.97 35.85
C PHE A 9 31.58 2.76 34.81
N CYS A 10 31.70 4.10 34.78
CA CYS A 10 30.99 4.93 33.81
C CYS A 10 31.43 4.63 32.38
N ALA A 11 32.72 4.42 32.12
CA ALA A 11 33.22 4.07 30.80
C ALA A 11 32.74 2.68 30.37
N SER A 12 32.87 1.66 31.22
CA SER A 12 32.37 0.31 30.93
C SER A 12 30.85 0.27 30.79
N PHE A 13 30.11 1.03 31.60
CA PHE A 13 28.67 1.18 31.49
C PHE A 13 28.31 1.84 30.16
N LEU A 14 28.94 2.96 29.78
CA LEU A 14 28.72 3.60 28.49
C LEU A 14 29.10 2.68 27.32
N THR A 15 30.21 1.94 27.40
CA THR A 15 30.58 0.98 26.35
C THR A 15 29.59 -0.16 26.26
N PHE A 16 29.11 -0.74 27.37
CA PHE A 16 28.15 -1.84 27.34
C PHE A 16 26.75 -1.37 26.92
N PHE A 17 26.32 -0.19 27.38
CA PHE A 17 25.00 0.39 27.08
C PHE A 17 24.93 1.00 25.68
N LEU A 18 26.05 1.49 25.13
CA LEU A 18 26.11 2.10 23.80
C LEU A 18 26.73 1.16 22.74
N ALA A 19 27.36 0.04 23.10
CA ALA A 19 27.80 -0.97 22.12
C ALA A 19 26.62 -1.67 21.45
N GLU A 20 25.45 -1.75 22.11
CA GLU A 20 24.22 -2.23 21.46
C GLU A 20 23.53 -1.16 20.60
N SER A 21 23.86 0.12 20.76
CA SER A 21 23.46 1.15 19.78
C SER A 21 24.36 1.12 18.53
N VAL A 22 24.53 -0.08 17.96
CA VAL A 22 24.75 -0.21 16.53
C VAL A 22 23.56 0.47 15.88
N TYR A 23 23.83 1.48 15.05
CA TYR A 23 22.87 2.18 14.21
C TYR A 23 21.75 1.23 13.73
N VAL A 24 20.64 1.22 14.46
CA VAL A 24 19.37 0.77 13.91
C VAL A 24 18.98 1.93 13.01
N PHE A 25 19.44 1.89 11.77
CA PHE A 25 18.62 2.41 10.69
C PHE A 25 17.32 1.61 10.77
N SER A 26 16.40 2.05 11.62
CA SER A 26 14.99 1.85 11.37
C SER A 26 14.74 2.70 10.14
N CYS A 27 15.12 2.16 8.98
CA CYS A 27 14.53 2.56 7.73
C CYS A 27 13.05 2.38 7.96
N GLY A 28 12.32 3.48 8.16
CA GLY A 28 10.87 3.52 8.00
C GLY A 28 10.56 3.23 6.53
N GLY A 29 10.77 1.98 6.14
CA GLY A 29 10.49 1.48 4.81
C GLY A 29 9.08 0.92 4.81
N GLY A 30 8.17 1.60 4.13
CA GLY A 30 6.90 1.06 3.66
C GLY A 30 5.83 0.90 4.74
N GLU A 31 5.31 2.00 5.28
CA GLU A 31 3.93 1.96 5.79
C GLU A 31 3.04 1.45 4.65
N PRO A 32 2.28 0.34 4.85
CA PRO A 32 1.44 -0.20 3.80
C PRO A 32 0.43 0.84 3.34
N ASP A 33 0.19 0.91 2.03
CA ASP A 33 -0.89 1.75 1.48
C ASP A 33 -2.21 1.34 2.14
N PRO A 34 -2.91 2.24 2.87
CA PRO A 34 -4.13 1.93 3.61
C PRO A 34 -5.30 1.50 2.73
N TYR A 35 -5.12 1.51 1.41
CA TYR A 35 -6.08 1.09 0.41
C TYR A 35 -5.60 -0.10 -0.43
N ASP A 36 -4.37 -0.61 -0.22
CA ASP A 36 -3.74 -1.64 -1.05
C ASP A 36 -2.88 -2.67 -0.26
N TYR A 37 -3.38 -3.08 0.91
CA TYR A 37 -2.66 -3.99 1.83
C TYR A 37 -3.25 -5.40 1.91
N TYR A 38 -4.36 -5.66 1.20
CA TYR A 38 -5.00 -6.98 1.08
C TYR A 38 -5.57 -7.20 -0.32
N THR A 39 -5.89 -8.45 -0.65
CA THR A 39 -6.50 -8.83 -1.92
C THR A 39 -7.98 -8.46 -1.93
N ASN A 40 -8.36 -7.50 -2.78
CA ASN A 40 -9.74 -7.05 -2.96
C ASN A 40 -10.32 -7.44 -4.33
N PHE A 41 -11.62 -7.78 -4.32
CA PHE A 41 -12.44 -8.03 -5.51
C PHE A 41 -13.86 -7.45 -5.39
N PHE A 42 -14.24 -6.95 -4.22
CA PHE A 42 -15.52 -6.29 -3.98
C PHE A 42 -15.37 -4.78 -3.98
N ASN A 43 -16.08 -4.10 -4.88
CA ASN A 43 -15.99 -2.64 -5.00
C ASN A 43 -16.52 -1.96 -3.72
N PRO A 44 -15.67 -1.25 -2.96
CA PRO A 44 -16.11 -0.57 -1.74
C PRO A 44 -17.12 0.55 -2.02
N ASN A 45 -17.11 1.13 -3.23
CA ASN A 45 -17.99 2.22 -3.65
C ASN A 45 -19.29 1.76 -4.36
N ILE A 46 -19.65 0.48 -4.21
CA ILE A 46 -20.80 -0.11 -4.90
C ILE A 46 -22.16 0.41 -4.42
N ALA A 47 -22.25 0.99 -3.22
CA ALA A 47 -23.49 1.52 -2.67
C ALA A 47 -24.10 2.60 -3.58
N SER A 48 -25.42 2.56 -3.77
CA SER A 48 -26.11 3.49 -4.68
C SER A 48 -26.08 4.94 -4.19
N LYS A 49 -25.98 5.16 -2.87
CA LYS A 49 -25.99 6.49 -2.25
C LYS A 49 -24.56 6.90 -1.89
N LYS A 50 -24.10 7.99 -2.49
CA LYS A 50 -22.78 8.58 -2.24
C LYS A 50 -22.73 9.42 -0.96
N GLY A 51 -21.52 9.81 -0.56
CA GLY A 51 -21.22 10.59 0.65
C GLY A 51 -20.81 9.74 1.86
N PHE A 52 -20.80 8.41 1.75
CA PHE A 52 -20.38 7.50 2.82
C PHE A 52 -18.96 6.95 2.62
N GLU A 53 -18.22 7.51 1.66
CA GLU A 53 -16.87 7.09 1.30
C GLU A 53 -15.90 7.03 2.51
N PRO A 54 -15.93 7.95 3.50
CA PRO A 54 -15.12 7.83 4.71
C PRO A 54 -15.39 6.57 5.54
N PHE A 55 -16.59 5.98 5.39
CA PHE A 55 -17.06 4.85 6.19
C PHE A 55 -16.94 3.51 5.46
N TYR A 56 -16.28 3.45 4.30
CA TYR A 56 -15.84 2.17 3.73
C TYR A 56 -14.74 1.54 4.60
N TYR A 57 -14.46 0.25 4.39
CA TYR A 57 -13.55 -0.48 5.27
C TYR A 57 -12.08 -0.21 4.93
N THR A 58 -11.32 0.19 5.95
CA THR A 58 -9.86 0.09 6.00
C THR A 58 -9.45 -0.25 7.43
N GLY A 59 -8.42 -1.08 7.57
CA GLY A 59 -7.82 -1.47 8.84
C GLY A 59 -6.58 -0.66 9.21
N LEU A 60 -6.13 0.24 8.33
CA LEU A 60 -4.89 1.01 8.49
C LEU A 60 -5.11 2.53 8.64
N ALA A 61 -6.35 3.00 8.50
CA ALA A 61 -6.71 4.42 8.68
C ALA A 61 -8.04 4.58 9.43
N ASN A 62 -8.31 5.79 9.95
CA ASN A 62 -9.57 6.10 10.63
C ASN A 62 -10.76 6.21 9.67
N TYR A 63 -10.49 6.65 8.44
CA TYR A 63 -11.46 6.87 7.38
C TYR A 63 -10.90 6.35 6.07
N TYR A 64 -11.77 5.83 5.19
CA TYR A 64 -11.37 5.30 3.89
C TYR A 64 -11.28 6.41 2.84
N GLY A 65 -12.40 7.00 2.43
CA GLY A 65 -12.43 8.10 1.45
C GLY A 65 -12.55 9.47 2.11
N ARG A 66 -12.46 10.52 1.30
CA ARG A 66 -12.70 11.91 1.74
C ARG A 66 -14.16 12.33 1.59
N GLU A 67 -14.60 13.21 2.48
CA GLU A 67 -15.89 13.88 2.39
C GLU A 67 -15.99 14.88 1.23
N GLU A 68 -17.21 15.31 0.93
CA GLU A 68 -17.45 16.44 0.04
C GLU A 68 -16.88 17.74 0.64
N ASP A 69 -16.13 18.50 -0.16
CA ASP A 69 -15.51 19.75 0.27
C ASP A 69 -16.55 20.80 0.73
N GLU A 70 -16.48 21.19 2.00
CA GLU A 70 -17.31 22.25 2.59
C GLU A 70 -17.19 23.57 1.82
N THR A 71 -16.00 23.87 1.27
CA THR A 71 -15.76 25.10 0.51
C THR A 71 -16.60 25.11 -0.77
N ALA A 72 -16.59 24.00 -1.53
CA ALA A 72 -17.43 23.83 -2.71
C ALA A 72 -18.93 23.93 -2.38
N ILE A 73 -19.39 23.34 -1.27
CA ILE A 73 -20.79 23.46 -0.83
C ILE A 73 -21.15 24.92 -0.51
N ASN A 74 -20.31 25.63 0.23
CA ASN A 74 -20.54 27.02 0.59
C ASN A 74 -20.53 27.94 -0.66
N LEU A 75 -19.65 27.68 -1.63
CA LEU A 75 -19.61 28.41 -2.90
C LEU A 75 -20.88 28.22 -3.73
N ARG A 76 -21.39 26.99 -3.86
CA ARG A 76 -22.67 26.73 -4.53
C ARG A 76 -23.82 27.47 -3.86
N SER A 77 -23.85 27.50 -2.52
CA SER A 77 -24.85 28.28 -1.77
C SER A 77 -24.76 29.78 -2.06
N TRP A 78 -23.56 30.35 -2.10
CA TRP A 78 -23.36 31.76 -2.44
C TRP A 78 -23.70 32.07 -3.91
N HIS A 79 -23.30 31.21 -4.84
CA HIS A 79 -23.63 31.35 -6.25
C HIS A 79 -25.16 31.36 -6.48
N ALA A 80 -25.88 30.46 -5.79
CA ALA A 80 -27.34 30.45 -5.79
C ALA A 80 -27.94 31.71 -5.16
N PHE A 81 -27.39 32.17 -4.03
CA PHE A 81 -27.83 33.41 -3.36
C PHE A 81 -27.72 34.64 -4.28
N PHE A 82 -26.65 34.73 -5.07
CA PHE A 82 -26.45 35.83 -6.03
C PHE A 82 -27.20 35.63 -7.36
N GLY A 83 -27.98 34.56 -7.50
CA GLY A 83 -28.78 34.26 -8.68
C GLY A 83 -27.94 34.05 -9.95
N GLY A 84 -26.72 33.51 -9.82
CA GLY A 84 -25.80 33.30 -10.93
C GLY A 84 -25.22 34.58 -11.57
N LYS A 85 -25.41 35.74 -10.94
CA LYS A 85 -24.92 37.04 -11.45
C LYS A 85 -23.44 37.30 -11.19
N ALA A 86 -22.81 36.47 -10.35
CA ALA A 86 -21.38 36.47 -10.11
C ALA A 86 -20.82 35.07 -10.39
N THR A 87 -19.63 34.99 -10.98
CA THR A 87 -19.00 33.71 -11.30
C THR A 87 -18.52 33.01 -10.04
N GLU A 88 -18.48 31.67 -10.03
CA GLU A 88 -18.01 30.92 -8.85
C GLU A 88 -16.55 31.26 -8.50
N ALA A 89 -15.69 31.48 -9.51
CA ALA A 89 -14.30 31.90 -9.32
C ALA A 89 -14.21 33.26 -8.62
N ASP A 90 -14.99 34.25 -9.06
CA ASP A 90 -15.02 35.57 -8.45
C ASP A 90 -15.61 35.56 -7.04
N ILE A 91 -16.63 34.72 -6.80
CA ILE A 91 -17.18 34.50 -5.45
C ILE A 91 -16.11 33.89 -4.54
N ARG A 92 -15.37 32.89 -5.02
CA ARG A 92 -14.28 32.27 -4.26
C ARG A 92 -13.21 33.29 -3.90
N GLU A 93 -12.74 34.06 -4.89
CA GLU A 93 -11.73 35.09 -4.68
C GLU A 93 -12.21 36.13 -3.66
N PHE A 94 -13.43 36.64 -3.83
CA PHE A 94 -13.99 37.66 -2.94
C PHE A 94 -14.16 37.15 -1.50
N ILE A 95 -14.66 35.93 -1.30
CA ILE A 95 -14.98 35.41 0.04
C ILE A 95 -13.75 34.89 0.76
N TYR A 96 -12.86 34.16 0.07
CA TYR A 96 -11.74 33.49 0.70
C TYR A 96 -10.44 34.29 0.65
N THR A 97 -10.26 35.18 -0.33
CA THR A 97 -9.01 35.93 -0.52
C THR A 97 -9.12 37.39 -0.07
N TYR A 98 -10.24 38.08 -0.31
CA TYR A 98 -10.29 39.52 0.00
C TYR A 98 -10.25 39.79 1.50
N SER A 99 -9.49 40.82 1.86
CA SER A 99 -9.35 41.30 3.23
C SER A 99 -10.54 42.17 3.66
N ARG A 100 -10.75 42.28 4.98
CA ARG A 100 -11.78 43.15 5.54
C ARG A 100 -11.63 44.63 5.11
N PRO A 101 -10.42 45.22 5.04
CA PRO A 101 -10.23 46.58 4.50
C PRO A 101 -10.72 46.74 3.06
N GLN A 102 -10.48 45.77 2.17
CA GLN A 102 -10.97 45.80 0.79
C GLN A 102 -12.51 45.80 0.75
N MET A 103 -13.15 44.93 1.54
CA MET A 103 -14.61 44.91 1.66
C MET A 103 -15.18 46.22 2.27
N ALA A 104 -14.45 46.82 3.22
CA ALA A 104 -14.85 48.09 3.83
C ALA A 104 -14.76 49.28 2.86
N ALA A 105 -13.76 49.28 1.96
CA ALA A 105 -13.67 50.29 0.90
C ALA A 105 -14.88 50.21 -0.05
N LEU A 106 -15.27 48.99 -0.45
CA LEU A 106 -16.48 48.75 -1.23
C LEU A 106 -17.76 49.18 -0.50
N TYR A 107 -17.86 48.87 0.79
CA TYR A 107 -19.01 49.28 1.61
C TYR A 107 -19.13 50.82 1.68
N ASN A 108 -18.04 51.53 1.94
CA ASN A 108 -18.02 53.00 1.96
C ASN A 108 -18.33 53.61 0.59
N HIS A 109 -17.90 52.99 -0.51
CA HIS A 109 -18.26 53.41 -1.86
C HIS A 109 -19.78 53.37 -2.06
N ILE A 110 -20.42 52.25 -1.68
CA ILE A 110 -21.86 52.05 -1.81
C ILE A 110 -22.66 52.97 -0.88
N GLU A 111 -22.23 53.13 0.37
CA GLU A 111 -22.96 53.89 1.39
C GLU A 111 -22.76 55.41 1.28
N LYS A 112 -21.52 55.86 1.05
CA LYS A 112 -21.13 57.28 1.13
C LYS A 112 -20.80 57.89 -0.23
N GLY A 113 -20.81 57.11 -1.32
CA GLY A 113 -20.47 57.59 -2.66
C GLY A 113 -18.99 57.95 -2.86
N VAL A 114 -18.11 57.51 -1.95
CA VAL A 114 -16.65 57.75 -2.06
C VAL A 114 -16.08 56.91 -3.20
N ALA A 115 -15.13 57.43 -3.99
CA ALA A 115 -14.48 56.67 -5.04
C ALA A 115 -13.86 55.36 -4.51
N LEU A 116 -14.13 54.23 -5.19
CA LEU A 116 -13.61 52.93 -4.79
C LEU A 116 -12.09 52.87 -5.02
N GLN A 117 -11.32 52.96 -3.93
CA GLN A 117 -9.86 52.82 -3.96
C GLN A 117 -9.49 51.33 -3.87
N ALA A 118 -9.45 50.64 -5.01
CA ALA A 118 -9.08 49.23 -5.10
C ALA A 118 -8.38 48.91 -6.44
N PRO A 119 -7.49 47.89 -6.49
CA PRO A 119 -6.88 47.43 -7.74
C PRO A 119 -7.92 47.03 -8.79
N ASP A 120 -7.52 47.06 -10.06
CA ASP A 120 -8.40 46.70 -11.18
C ASP A 120 -9.00 45.30 -11.04
N SER A 121 -8.24 44.33 -10.50
CA SER A 121 -8.75 42.98 -10.24
C SER A 121 -9.97 42.98 -9.31
N VAL A 122 -9.97 43.83 -8.27
CA VAL A 122 -11.10 43.97 -7.34
C VAL A 122 -12.28 44.65 -8.01
N GLN A 123 -12.05 45.65 -8.86
CA GLN A 123 -13.12 46.37 -9.58
C GLN A 123 -13.75 45.54 -10.69
N GLN A 124 -12.99 44.63 -11.30
CA GLN A 124 -13.43 43.78 -12.39
C GLN A 124 -14.17 42.52 -11.93
N ASN A 125 -13.93 42.07 -10.69
CA ASN A 125 -14.64 40.95 -10.07
C ASN A 125 -16.17 41.12 -10.14
N THR A 126 -16.85 40.11 -10.67
CA THR A 126 -18.30 40.17 -10.92
C THR A 126 -19.14 40.31 -9.64
N LEU A 127 -18.67 39.78 -8.51
CA LEU A 127 -19.35 39.96 -7.23
C LEU A 127 -19.18 41.40 -6.70
N THR A 128 -18.01 42.01 -6.87
CA THR A 128 -17.83 43.44 -6.56
C THR A 128 -18.82 44.31 -7.34
N ARG A 129 -18.93 44.09 -8.65
CA ARG A 129 -19.87 44.83 -9.51
C ARG A 129 -21.32 44.57 -9.13
N TRP A 130 -21.64 43.33 -8.74
CA TRP A 130 -22.97 42.99 -8.24
C TRP A 130 -23.31 43.81 -6.99
N PHE A 131 -22.41 43.94 -6.02
CA PHE A 131 -22.63 44.76 -4.82
C PHE A 131 -22.81 46.25 -5.14
N ILE A 132 -22.04 46.78 -6.09
CA ILE A 132 -22.19 48.18 -6.56
C ILE A 132 -23.59 48.39 -7.15
N GLY A 133 -24.05 47.46 -7.99
CA GLY A 133 -25.37 47.56 -8.64
C GLY A 133 -26.55 47.29 -7.71
N SER A 134 -26.46 46.29 -6.85
CA SER A 134 -27.53 45.87 -5.94
C SER A 134 -27.65 46.77 -4.70
N LYS A 135 -26.55 47.43 -4.31
CA LYS A 135 -26.41 48.18 -3.06
C LYS A 135 -26.75 47.35 -1.81
N ASP A 136 -26.55 46.03 -1.88
CA ASP A 136 -26.80 45.12 -0.76
C ASP A 136 -25.71 45.25 0.33
N ARG A 137 -25.96 46.20 1.23
CA ARG A 137 -25.10 46.46 2.40
C ARG A 137 -25.22 45.39 3.48
N GLU A 138 -26.33 44.64 3.52
CA GLU A 138 -26.55 43.66 4.58
C GLU A 138 -25.64 42.44 4.38
N THR A 139 -25.60 41.91 3.17
CA THR A 139 -24.72 40.79 2.81
C THR A 139 -23.25 41.17 2.87
N LEU A 140 -22.88 42.34 2.34
CA LEU A 140 -21.49 42.83 2.42
C LEU A 140 -21.05 43.05 3.88
N GLY A 141 -21.94 43.59 4.72
CA GLY A 141 -21.72 43.75 6.15
C GLY A 141 -21.48 42.40 6.85
N TYR A 142 -22.23 41.36 6.48
CA TYR A 142 -21.99 40.00 6.99
C TYR A 142 -20.61 39.47 6.60
N LEU A 143 -20.21 39.61 5.33
CA LEU A 143 -18.89 39.14 4.87
C LEU A 143 -17.75 39.86 5.61
N MET A 144 -17.87 41.17 5.83
CA MET A 144 -16.93 41.94 6.65
C MET A 144 -16.88 41.46 8.11
N TYR A 145 -18.03 41.13 8.69
CA TYR A 145 -18.11 40.59 10.05
C TYR A 145 -17.51 39.19 10.13
N ALA A 146 -17.77 38.32 9.15
CA ALA A 146 -17.17 36.99 9.07
C ALA A 146 -15.63 37.07 9.03
N LYS A 147 -15.06 37.98 8.21
CA LYS A 147 -13.62 38.24 8.18
C LYS A 147 -13.06 38.77 9.51
N GLN A 148 -13.86 39.49 10.28
CA GLN A 148 -13.47 39.92 11.63
C GLN A 148 -13.42 38.74 12.62
N CYS A 149 -14.26 37.72 12.44
CA CYS A 149 -14.34 36.55 13.32
C CYS A 149 -13.28 35.47 13.01
N GLU A 150 -12.82 35.41 11.76
CA GLU A 150 -11.94 34.38 11.21
C GLU A 150 -10.67 34.13 12.04
N PRO A 151 -9.87 35.15 12.43
CA PRO A 151 -8.61 34.95 13.16
C PRO A 151 -8.77 34.27 14.52
N HIS A 152 -9.96 34.35 15.11
CA HIS A 152 -10.22 33.76 16.43
C HIS A 152 -10.60 32.29 16.33
N THR A 153 -11.13 31.83 15.20
CA THR A 153 -11.82 30.54 15.12
C THR A 153 -11.10 29.50 14.24
N GLY A 154 -9.89 29.82 13.76
CA GLY A 154 -8.97 28.91 13.09
C GLY A 154 -8.12 28.08 14.07
N GLY A 155 -7.40 27.08 13.54
CA GLY A 155 -6.39 26.30 14.25
C GLY A 155 -4.98 26.60 13.73
N GLY A 156 -3.96 26.42 14.57
CA GLY A 156 -2.56 26.40 14.12
C GLY A 156 -2.22 25.09 13.39
N GLY A 157 -0.93 24.84 13.16
CA GLY A 157 -0.47 23.53 12.64
C GLY A 157 -0.92 22.38 13.56
N GLY A 158 -1.11 21.19 13.00
CA GLY A 158 -1.63 20.00 13.72
C GLY A 158 -0.83 19.54 14.94
N TRP A 159 0.32 20.16 15.21
CA TRP A 159 1.22 19.86 16.33
C TRP A 159 1.05 20.80 17.53
N GLU A 160 0.24 21.86 17.42
CA GLU A 160 0.06 22.85 18.49
C GLU A 160 -1.42 23.08 18.85
N ALA A 161 -1.71 23.17 20.15
CA ALA A 161 -3.04 23.53 20.61
C ALA A 161 -3.32 25.01 20.31
N PRO A 162 -4.46 25.36 19.70
CA PRO A 162 -4.76 26.75 19.37
C PRO A 162 -4.93 27.60 20.64
N VAL A 163 -4.18 28.69 20.74
CA VAL A 163 -4.35 29.72 21.78
C VAL A 163 -5.54 30.60 21.43
N ARG A 164 -6.55 30.67 22.32
CA ARG A 164 -7.82 31.37 22.05
C ARG A 164 -8.06 32.54 22.99
N ASP A 165 -8.24 33.73 22.42
CA ASP A 165 -8.73 34.92 23.15
C ASP A 165 -10.24 34.82 23.38
N SER A 166 -10.61 34.22 24.51
CA SER A 166 -12.02 33.98 24.87
C SER A 166 -12.79 35.28 25.12
N LEU A 167 -12.14 36.34 25.61
CA LEU A 167 -12.80 37.62 25.90
C LEU A 167 -13.21 38.32 24.59
N THR A 168 -12.31 38.34 23.61
CA THR A 168 -12.62 38.91 22.29
C THR A 168 -13.69 38.10 21.57
N MET A 169 -13.64 36.77 21.65
CA MET A 169 -14.69 35.90 21.09
C MET A 169 -16.07 36.20 21.69
N ILE A 170 -16.18 36.33 23.01
CA ILE A 170 -17.45 36.63 23.69
C ILE A 170 -17.99 38.00 23.25
N LYS A 171 -17.12 39.02 23.12
CA LYS A 171 -17.51 40.34 22.60
C LYS A 171 -18.04 40.24 21.16
N LEU A 172 -17.29 39.58 20.28
CA LEU A 172 -17.70 39.39 18.88
C LEU A 172 -18.99 38.58 18.77
N SER A 173 -19.18 37.58 19.63
CA SER A 173 -20.41 36.77 19.71
C SER A 173 -21.62 37.65 20.01
N ARG A 174 -21.54 38.54 21.02
CA ARG A 174 -22.61 39.49 21.35
C ARG A 174 -22.89 40.47 20.20
N ASN A 175 -21.86 40.94 19.51
CA ASN A 175 -22.03 41.78 18.31
C ASN A 175 -22.78 41.02 17.20
N GLY A 176 -22.48 39.73 17.01
CA GLY A 176 -23.20 38.86 16.07
C GLY A 176 -24.69 38.78 16.38
N VAL A 177 -25.08 38.72 17.66
CA VAL A 177 -26.50 38.75 18.08
C VAL A 177 -27.16 40.10 17.75
N GLN A 178 -26.45 41.21 17.91
CA GLN A 178 -26.99 42.54 17.53
C GLN A 178 -27.20 42.62 16.02
N LEU A 179 -26.23 42.17 15.23
CA LEU A 179 -26.33 42.14 13.76
C LEU A 179 -27.42 41.18 13.27
N TYR A 180 -27.58 40.02 13.91
CA TYR A 180 -28.69 39.09 13.67
C TYR A 180 -30.05 39.78 13.80
N LYS A 181 -30.26 40.56 14.87
CA LYS A 181 -31.53 41.27 15.13
C LYS A 181 -31.81 42.36 14.11
N ALA A 182 -30.77 43.02 13.59
CA ALA A 182 -30.90 44.06 12.58
C ALA A 182 -31.08 43.52 11.15
N CYS A 183 -30.63 42.28 10.91
CA CYS A 183 -30.63 41.63 9.60
C CYS A 183 -32.05 41.18 9.18
N LYS A 184 -32.44 41.50 7.95
CA LYS A 184 -33.75 41.18 7.37
C LYS A 184 -33.73 39.91 6.54
N ASN A 185 -32.66 39.66 5.78
CA ASN A 185 -32.51 38.47 4.94
C ASN A 185 -32.30 37.23 5.81
N GLU A 186 -33.17 36.23 5.67
CA GLU A 186 -33.14 35.03 6.50
C GLU A 186 -31.86 34.19 6.33
N GLN A 187 -31.33 34.09 5.10
CA GLN A 187 -30.10 33.33 4.84
C GLN A 187 -28.86 34.01 5.46
N ILE A 188 -28.82 35.34 5.45
CA ILE A 188 -27.76 36.11 6.12
C ILE A 188 -27.93 36.04 7.64
N ARG A 189 -29.17 36.10 8.13
CA ARG A 189 -29.51 35.95 9.54
C ARG A 189 -29.06 34.59 10.10
N GLU A 190 -29.26 33.51 9.36
CA GLU A 190 -28.74 32.18 9.69
C GLU A 190 -27.21 32.18 9.87
N ARG A 191 -26.49 32.86 8.97
CA ARG A 191 -25.04 32.97 9.05
C ARG A 191 -24.56 33.80 10.24
N TYR A 192 -25.27 34.86 10.63
CA TYR A 192 -25.00 35.57 11.89
C TYR A 192 -25.24 34.69 13.12
N ALA A 193 -26.31 33.89 13.14
CA ALA A 193 -26.57 32.95 14.23
C ALA A 193 -25.41 31.96 14.38
N PHE A 194 -24.97 31.37 13.27
CA PHE A 194 -23.82 30.47 13.24
C PHE A 194 -22.56 31.12 13.86
N GLN A 195 -22.20 32.33 13.44
CA GLN A 195 -21.03 33.03 13.97
C GLN A 195 -21.16 33.31 15.48
N ALA A 196 -22.33 33.77 15.93
CA ALA A 196 -22.58 34.03 17.35
C ALA A 196 -22.41 32.76 18.21
N ILE A 197 -22.97 31.64 17.75
CA ILE A 197 -22.87 30.32 18.40
C ILE A 197 -21.43 29.82 18.37
N ARG A 198 -20.75 29.88 17.22
CA ARG A 198 -19.35 29.43 17.04
C ARG A 198 -18.40 30.14 17.98
N LEU A 199 -18.52 31.46 18.08
CA LEU A 199 -17.67 32.28 18.95
C LEU A 199 -17.95 32.02 20.43
N ALA A 200 -19.20 31.86 20.84
CA ALA A 200 -19.54 31.47 22.21
C ALA A 200 -18.96 30.08 22.56
N HIS A 201 -19.12 29.12 21.66
CA HIS A 201 -18.61 27.76 21.82
C HIS A 201 -17.08 27.73 21.92
N TYR A 202 -16.36 28.36 20.99
CA TYR A 202 -14.89 28.37 21.01
C TYR A 202 -14.30 29.26 22.10
N GLY A 203 -15.03 30.27 22.56
CA GLY A 203 -14.76 31.05 23.77
C GLY A 203 -15.08 30.30 25.08
N ARG A 204 -15.45 29.02 24.99
CA ARG A 204 -15.77 28.11 26.12
C ARG A 204 -16.99 28.49 26.95
N ASP A 205 -17.85 29.39 26.47
CA ASP A 205 -19.16 29.67 27.08
C ASP A 205 -20.23 28.74 26.48
N TYR A 206 -20.14 27.46 26.85
CA TYR A 206 -21.00 26.41 26.29
C TYR A 206 -22.49 26.63 26.61
N HIS A 207 -22.82 27.09 27.82
CA HIS A 207 -24.20 27.39 28.17
C HIS A 207 -24.78 28.53 27.34
N GLN A 208 -24.00 29.56 27.04
CA GLN A 208 -24.46 30.63 26.17
C GLN A 208 -24.58 30.18 24.71
N ALA A 209 -23.67 29.31 24.24
CA ALA A 209 -23.79 28.71 22.91
C ALA A 209 -25.10 27.92 22.73
N LEU A 210 -25.51 27.15 23.75
CA LEU A 210 -26.80 26.46 23.78
C LEU A 210 -27.98 27.44 23.71
N ARG A 211 -27.99 28.46 24.58
CA ARG A 211 -29.02 29.50 24.58
C ARG A 211 -29.13 30.19 23.22
N TYR A 212 -27.99 30.55 22.61
CA TYR A 212 -27.98 31.18 21.29
C TYR A 212 -28.46 30.26 20.19
N TYR A 213 -28.13 28.98 20.22
CA TYR A 213 -28.70 28.04 19.26
C TYR A 213 -30.23 28.06 19.35
N ASP A 214 -30.77 27.86 20.55
CA ASP A 214 -32.22 27.74 20.76
C ASP A 214 -32.95 29.04 20.39
N SER A 215 -32.37 30.21 20.65
CA SER A 215 -33.01 31.50 20.33
C SER A 215 -32.77 32.03 18.91
N LEU A 216 -31.67 31.66 18.25
CA LEU A 216 -31.24 32.29 16.98
C LEU A 216 -31.30 31.33 15.79
N ALA A 217 -30.84 30.09 15.96
CA ALA A 217 -30.70 29.13 14.87
C ALA A 217 -31.89 28.16 14.79
N ALA A 218 -32.37 27.64 15.92
CA ALA A 218 -33.49 26.69 15.96
C ALA A 218 -34.80 27.20 15.32
N PRO A 219 -35.15 28.51 15.42
CA PRO A 219 -36.34 29.04 14.75
C PRO A 219 -36.24 29.11 13.22
N ILE A 220 -35.02 29.06 12.66
CA ILE A 220 -34.78 29.14 11.22
C ILE A 220 -34.90 27.73 10.63
N ARG A 221 -35.87 27.53 9.73
CA ARG A 221 -36.05 26.25 9.04
C ARG A 221 -35.12 26.18 7.83
N SER A 222 -33.98 25.51 7.98
CA SER A 222 -32.96 25.42 6.94
C SER A 222 -32.32 24.05 6.90
N GLY A 223 -32.00 23.59 5.69
CA GLY A 223 -31.19 22.38 5.44
C GLY A 223 -29.77 22.72 4.99
N SER A 224 -29.32 23.96 5.19
CA SER A 224 -28.01 24.42 4.69
C SER A 224 -26.85 23.83 5.50
N LEU A 225 -25.64 23.87 4.91
CA LEU A 225 -24.40 23.56 5.63
C LEU A 225 -24.26 24.42 6.91
N ILE A 226 -24.66 25.69 6.87
CA ILE A 226 -24.52 26.63 7.99
C ILE A 226 -25.44 26.24 9.16
N TYR A 227 -26.65 25.77 8.85
CA TYR A 227 -27.57 25.24 9.83
C TYR A 227 -26.98 24.01 10.54
N TYR A 228 -26.49 23.03 9.78
CA TYR A 228 -25.91 21.82 10.35
C TYR A 228 -24.61 22.07 11.12
N LYS A 229 -23.79 23.06 10.71
CA LYS A 229 -22.64 23.52 11.51
C LYS A 229 -23.07 24.15 12.84
N SER A 230 -24.18 24.89 12.85
CA SER A 230 -24.77 25.41 14.09
C SER A 230 -25.29 24.29 14.99
N LEU A 231 -25.94 23.27 14.41
CA LEU A 231 -26.42 22.08 15.13
C LEU A 231 -25.25 21.28 15.72
N ALA A 232 -24.15 21.11 14.98
CA ALA A 232 -22.93 20.47 15.47
C ALA A 232 -22.31 21.23 16.66
N LEU A 233 -22.32 22.57 16.62
CA LEU A 233 -21.83 23.39 17.75
C LEU A 233 -22.71 23.23 19.00
N LYS A 234 -24.04 23.07 18.85
CA LYS A 234 -24.94 22.70 19.94
C LYS A 234 -24.56 21.33 20.51
N ALA A 235 -24.40 20.33 19.65
CA ALA A 235 -24.00 18.98 20.06
C ALA A 235 -22.66 18.98 20.82
N GLY A 236 -21.67 19.73 20.33
CA GLY A 236 -20.41 19.92 21.01
C GLY A 236 -20.57 20.62 22.37
N ALA A 237 -21.41 21.66 22.48
CA ALA A 237 -21.65 22.33 23.75
C ALA A 237 -22.34 21.40 24.78
N LEU A 238 -23.25 20.53 24.33
CA LEU A 238 -23.87 19.48 25.15
C LEU A 238 -22.83 18.46 25.64
N LEU A 239 -21.92 18.04 24.77
CA LEU A 239 -20.81 17.16 25.15
C LEU A 239 -19.98 17.78 26.29
N ARG A 240 -19.60 19.06 26.12
CA ARG A 240 -18.78 19.79 27.10
C ARG A 240 -19.50 20.12 28.41
N THR A 241 -20.82 20.06 28.43
CA THR A 241 -21.66 20.26 29.63
C THR A 241 -22.17 18.94 30.23
N GLY A 242 -21.72 17.79 29.72
CA GLY A 242 -22.00 16.46 30.28
C GLY A 242 -23.25 15.76 29.73
N ALA A 243 -24.02 16.39 28.84
CA ALA A 243 -25.19 15.80 28.19
C ALA A 243 -24.78 14.87 27.02
N LYS A 244 -24.00 13.82 27.33
CA LYS A 244 -23.34 12.93 26.36
C LYS A 244 -24.31 12.22 25.40
N ALA A 245 -25.37 11.60 25.92
CA ALA A 245 -26.34 10.89 25.09
C ALA A 245 -27.11 11.82 24.13
N GLU A 246 -27.48 13.01 24.61
CA GLU A 246 -28.13 14.04 23.79
C GLU A 246 -27.17 14.58 22.72
N SER A 247 -25.92 14.82 23.09
CA SER A 247 -24.87 15.22 22.15
C SER A 247 -24.68 14.19 21.05
N ALA A 248 -24.52 12.91 21.41
CA ALA A 248 -24.35 11.83 20.45
C ALA A 248 -25.56 11.67 19.53
N TYR A 249 -26.78 11.84 20.06
CA TYR A 249 -28.00 11.87 19.26
C TYR A 249 -27.99 13.01 18.24
N ILE A 250 -27.67 14.24 18.64
CA ILE A 250 -27.65 15.37 17.71
C ILE A 250 -26.56 15.19 16.65
N PHE A 251 -25.38 14.69 17.03
CA PHE A 251 -24.35 14.34 16.05
C PHE A 251 -24.83 13.24 15.08
N SER A 252 -25.65 12.27 15.50
CA SER A 252 -26.21 11.29 14.56
C SER A 252 -27.16 11.94 13.53
N ARG A 253 -27.88 13.02 13.92
CA ARG A 253 -28.68 13.80 12.97
C ARG A 253 -27.80 14.58 11.99
N VAL A 254 -26.71 15.19 12.46
CA VAL A 254 -25.73 15.86 11.60
C VAL A 254 -25.12 14.86 10.61
N PHE A 255 -24.72 13.68 11.09
CA PHE A 255 -24.18 12.60 10.25
C PHE A 255 -25.17 12.18 9.14
N GLU A 256 -26.45 12.02 9.45
CA GLU A 256 -27.43 11.60 8.44
C GLU A 256 -27.60 12.65 7.34
N GLN A 257 -27.70 13.93 7.75
CA GLN A 257 -28.21 15.00 6.90
C GLN A 257 -27.13 15.85 6.23
N ALA A 258 -25.89 15.87 6.75
CA ALA A 258 -24.79 16.68 6.23
C ALA A 258 -23.57 15.81 5.86
N PRO A 259 -23.47 15.33 4.60
CA PRO A 259 -22.36 14.49 4.14
C PRO A 259 -20.97 15.05 4.40
N SER A 260 -20.78 16.38 4.31
CA SER A 260 -19.49 17.05 4.54
C SER A 260 -19.14 17.27 6.01
N LEU A 261 -19.91 16.69 6.94
CA LEU A 261 -19.71 16.82 8.38
C LEU A 261 -19.79 15.45 9.09
N ARG A 262 -19.82 14.33 8.36
CA ARG A 262 -20.00 12.99 8.93
C ARG A 262 -18.80 12.53 9.71
N GLU A 263 -17.58 12.77 9.26
CA GLU A 263 -16.33 12.44 9.95
C GLU A 263 -16.31 13.14 11.30
N MET A 264 -16.52 14.46 11.30
CA MET A 264 -16.60 15.26 12.53
C MET A 264 -17.71 14.74 13.46
N ALA A 265 -18.92 14.53 12.93
CA ALA A 265 -20.04 14.03 13.74
C ALA A 265 -19.75 12.64 14.31
N PHE A 266 -19.22 11.74 13.49
CA PHE A 266 -18.84 10.39 13.87
C PHE A 266 -17.75 10.43 14.94
N THR A 267 -16.64 11.13 14.74
CA THR A 267 -15.59 11.27 15.77
C THR A 267 -16.17 11.75 17.09
N ASN A 268 -17.03 12.78 17.07
CA ASN A 268 -17.60 13.33 18.29
C ASN A 268 -18.63 12.41 18.97
N THR A 269 -19.39 11.58 18.24
CA THR A 269 -20.19 10.52 18.89
C THR A 269 -19.31 9.51 19.64
N GLY A 270 -18.10 9.24 19.13
CA GLY A 270 -17.12 8.38 19.79
C GLY A 270 -16.58 9.02 21.07
N TRP A 271 -16.20 10.29 21.01
CA TRP A 271 -15.77 11.06 22.18
C TRP A 271 -16.87 11.26 23.23
N ALA A 272 -18.14 11.34 22.80
CA ALA A 272 -19.25 11.35 23.74
C ALA A 272 -19.30 10.06 24.57
N GLY A 273 -18.94 8.92 23.98
CA GLY A 273 -18.86 7.64 24.69
C GLY A 273 -20.18 7.22 25.35
N ALA A 274 -21.31 7.68 24.82
CA ALA A 274 -22.62 7.33 25.34
C ALA A 274 -22.98 5.89 24.92
N PRO A 275 -23.60 5.06 25.79
CA PRO A 275 -24.06 3.74 25.37
C PRO A 275 -25.15 3.85 24.30
N GLU A 276 -25.11 2.98 23.28
CA GLU A 276 -26.01 2.98 22.12
C GLU A 276 -27.49 3.10 22.51
N GLN A 277 -27.92 2.32 23.51
CA GLN A 277 -29.30 2.30 23.98
C GLN A 277 -29.75 3.64 24.57
N GLU A 278 -28.86 4.40 25.19
CA GLU A 278 -29.20 5.73 25.72
C GLU A 278 -29.44 6.73 24.60
N VAL A 279 -28.62 6.66 23.55
CA VAL A 279 -28.76 7.49 22.35
C VAL A 279 -30.06 7.11 21.61
N MET A 280 -30.34 5.82 21.46
CA MET A 280 -31.58 5.33 20.84
C MET A 280 -32.85 5.79 21.56
N ARG A 281 -32.81 6.04 22.88
CA ARG A 281 -33.94 6.60 23.64
C ARG A 281 -34.24 8.06 23.29
N ARG A 282 -33.31 8.77 22.64
CA ARG A 282 -33.50 10.16 22.18
C ARG A 282 -34.06 10.24 20.75
N CYS A 283 -33.95 9.16 19.99
CA CYS A 283 -34.46 9.08 18.62
C CYS A 283 -35.99 9.16 18.57
N ALA A 284 -36.50 10.01 17.67
CA ALA A 284 -37.91 10.22 17.45
C ALA A 284 -38.60 9.07 16.70
N ASN A 285 -37.88 8.35 15.84
CA ASN A 285 -38.44 7.27 15.02
C ASN A 285 -37.41 6.16 14.74
N THR A 286 -37.84 5.15 13.99
CA THR A 286 -37.04 3.97 13.63
C THR A 286 -35.87 4.28 12.70
N GLU A 287 -36.02 5.26 11.81
CA GLU A 287 -34.99 5.72 10.87
C GLU A 287 -33.83 6.36 11.64
N GLU A 288 -34.12 7.22 12.63
CA GLU A 288 -33.08 7.81 13.47
C GLU A 288 -32.36 6.75 14.30
N LYS A 289 -33.10 5.76 14.84
CA LYS A 289 -32.51 4.61 15.53
C LYS A 289 -31.63 3.79 14.61
N ALA A 290 -32.02 3.62 13.34
CA ALA A 290 -31.23 2.90 12.35
C ALA A 290 -29.92 3.62 12.04
N THR A 291 -29.93 4.96 11.95
CA THR A 291 -28.71 5.77 11.80
C THR A 291 -27.78 5.58 13.01
N VAL A 292 -28.31 5.65 14.23
CA VAL A 292 -27.51 5.38 15.44
C VAL A 292 -26.93 3.97 15.40
N ALA A 293 -27.75 2.94 15.16
CA ALA A 293 -27.28 1.56 15.07
C ALA A 293 -26.17 1.38 14.02
N ALA A 294 -26.29 2.03 12.86
CA ALA A 294 -25.29 1.97 11.81
C ALA A 294 -23.96 2.64 12.22
N MET A 295 -24.01 3.80 12.88
CA MET A 295 -22.81 4.48 13.38
C MET A 295 -22.08 3.62 14.42
N TYR A 296 -22.80 2.95 15.33
CA TYR A 296 -22.17 2.06 16.31
C TYR A 296 -21.61 0.79 15.64
N ALA A 297 -22.32 0.21 14.67
CA ALA A 297 -21.82 -0.93 13.89
C ALA A 297 -20.54 -0.60 13.11
N CYS A 298 -20.44 0.60 12.52
CA CYS A 298 -19.22 1.04 11.81
C CYS A 298 -17.97 1.09 12.69
N ARG A 299 -18.10 1.21 14.02
CA ARG A 299 -16.96 1.21 14.96
C ARG A 299 -16.39 -0.17 15.24
N VAL A 300 -17.13 -1.23 14.92
CA VAL A 300 -16.66 -2.59 15.17
C VAL A 300 -15.67 -2.98 14.09
N TYR A 301 -14.43 -3.24 14.52
CA TYR A 301 -13.32 -3.61 13.65
C TYR A 301 -13.51 -5.02 13.06
N ASP A 302 -13.81 -6.00 13.92
CA ASP A 302 -14.03 -7.39 13.50
C ASP A 302 -15.36 -7.59 12.75
N LEU A 303 -15.53 -8.78 12.17
CA LEU A 303 -16.75 -9.20 11.51
C LEU A 303 -17.97 -9.06 12.45
N HIS A 304 -18.96 -8.26 12.04
CA HIS A 304 -20.11 -7.89 12.85
C HIS A 304 -21.46 -7.97 12.10
N PRO A 305 -21.92 -9.17 11.69
CA PRO A 305 -23.19 -9.33 10.97
C PRO A 305 -24.41 -8.89 11.80
N GLN A 306 -24.28 -8.82 13.13
CA GLN A 306 -25.34 -8.33 14.01
C GLN A 306 -25.66 -6.84 13.76
N GLY A 307 -24.68 -6.04 13.34
CA GLY A 307 -24.89 -4.64 12.95
C GLY A 307 -25.86 -4.54 11.77
N ILE A 308 -25.67 -5.38 10.75
CA ILE A 308 -26.60 -5.49 9.60
C ILE A 308 -28.01 -5.87 10.07
N ARG A 309 -28.14 -6.90 10.93
CA ARG A 309 -29.44 -7.33 11.46
C ARG A 309 -30.16 -6.22 12.21
N ASN A 310 -29.43 -5.48 13.04
CA ASN A 310 -29.97 -4.38 13.85
C ASN A 310 -30.50 -3.25 12.98
N VAL A 311 -29.71 -2.80 12.01
CA VAL A 311 -30.11 -1.73 11.08
C VAL A 311 -31.28 -2.19 10.21
N TYR A 312 -31.25 -3.41 9.67
CA TYR A 312 -32.31 -3.94 8.79
C TYR A 312 -33.66 -4.01 9.51
N ARG A 313 -33.66 -4.46 10.78
CA ARG A 313 -34.88 -4.51 11.60
C ARG A 313 -35.50 -3.14 11.82
N LEU A 314 -34.67 -2.09 11.92
CA LEU A 314 -35.12 -0.72 12.17
C LEU A 314 -35.51 0.00 10.88
N SER A 315 -34.69 -0.08 9.83
CA SER A 315 -34.95 0.54 8.54
C SER A 315 -34.34 -0.31 7.42
N PRO A 316 -35.11 -1.23 6.81
CA PRO A 316 -34.61 -2.16 5.80
C PRO A 316 -34.23 -1.48 4.48
N GLN A 317 -34.67 -0.24 4.27
CA GLN A 317 -34.34 0.60 3.12
C GLN A 317 -33.17 1.58 3.40
N SER A 318 -32.53 1.48 4.57
CA SER A 318 -31.45 2.37 4.95
C SER A 318 -30.25 2.22 4.00
N PRO A 319 -29.69 3.32 3.47
CA PRO A 319 -28.50 3.27 2.62
C PRO A 319 -27.26 2.77 3.38
N MET A 320 -27.25 2.87 4.71
CA MET A 320 -26.15 2.34 5.53
C MET A 320 -26.06 0.82 5.50
N LEU A 321 -27.14 0.11 5.12
CA LEU A 321 -27.09 -1.34 4.98
C LEU A 321 -26.13 -1.78 3.88
N ASP A 322 -26.11 -1.07 2.75
CA ASP A 322 -25.19 -1.37 1.64
C ASP A 322 -23.74 -1.04 2.03
N VAL A 323 -23.52 0.01 2.83
CA VAL A 323 -22.21 0.36 3.37
C VAL A 323 -21.72 -0.70 4.36
N LEU A 324 -22.55 -1.10 5.31
CA LEU A 324 -22.21 -2.17 6.27
C LEU A 324 -21.97 -3.49 5.55
N LEU A 325 -22.78 -3.84 4.55
CA LEU A 325 -22.57 -5.03 3.71
C LEU A 325 -21.18 -5.01 3.07
N GLY A 326 -20.80 -3.91 2.41
CA GLY A 326 -19.47 -3.76 1.82
C GLY A 326 -18.36 -3.92 2.87
N ARG A 327 -18.51 -3.27 4.03
CA ARG A 327 -17.54 -3.40 5.13
C ARG A 327 -17.37 -4.85 5.60
N GLU A 328 -18.46 -5.57 5.81
CA GLU A 328 -18.39 -6.97 6.27
C GLU A 328 -17.75 -7.90 5.23
N ILE A 329 -17.96 -7.63 3.93
CA ILE A 329 -17.28 -8.36 2.86
C ILE A 329 -15.80 -8.01 2.82
N ASN A 330 -15.43 -6.72 2.87
CA ASN A 330 -14.04 -6.30 2.80
C ASN A 330 -13.23 -6.77 4.05
N LYS A 331 -13.87 -6.89 5.22
CA LYS A 331 -13.26 -7.54 6.41
C LYS A 331 -12.94 -9.02 6.14
N LEU A 332 -13.84 -9.74 5.45
CA LEU A 332 -13.57 -11.12 5.02
C LEU A 332 -12.51 -11.18 3.91
N GLU A 333 -12.41 -10.16 3.06
CA GLU A 333 -11.32 -10.05 2.09
C GLU A 333 -9.96 -9.91 2.78
N ASP A 334 -9.83 -8.96 3.71
CA ASP A 334 -8.60 -8.66 4.47
C ASP A 334 -8.12 -9.84 5.33
N GLY A 335 -9.03 -10.50 6.03
CA GLY A 335 -8.68 -11.67 6.86
C GLY A 335 -8.74 -12.99 6.09
N PHE A 336 -9.97 -13.50 5.91
CA PHE A 336 -10.21 -14.88 5.47
C PHE A 336 -9.73 -15.17 4.04
N LEU A 337 -10.13 -14.32 3.08
CA LEU A 337 -9.84 -14.57 1.68
C LEU A 337 -8.36 -14.33 1.37
N TYR A 338 -7.79 -13.23 1.87
CA TYR A 338 -6.38 -12.93 1.69
C TYR A 338 -5.49 -14.07 2.18
N ASN A 339 -5.68 -14.55 3.41
CA ASN A 339 -4.91 -15.67 3.95
C ASN A 339 -5.02 -16.91 3.07
N ARG A 340 -6.24 -17.24 2.62
CA ARG A 340 -6.49 -18.40 1.76
C ARG A 340 -5.80 -18.29 0.40
N LEU A 341 -5.89 -17.13 -0.25
CA LEU A 341 -5.29 -16.89 -1.56
C LEU A 341 -3.77 -16.77 -1.47
N SER A 342 -3.27 -16.06 -0.45
CA SER A 342 -1.84 -15.94 -0.18
C SER A 342 -1.21 -17.31 0.08
N LYS A 343 -1.83 -18.15 0.91
CA LYS A 343 -1.37 -19.53 1.11
C LYS A 343 -1.41 -20.37 -0.16
N ALA A 344 -2.44 -20.21 -0.99
CA ALA A 344 -2.53 -20.91 -2.27
C ALA A 344 -1.47 -20.46 -3.28
N ARG A 345 -1.06 -19.19 -3.22
CA ARG A 345 -0.14 -18.54 -4.17
C ARG A 345 1.33 -18.63 -3.77
N PHE A 346 1.63 -18.56 -2.47
CA PHE A 346 2.97 -18.44 -1.90
C PHE A 346 3.31 -19.51 -0.87
N GLY A 347 2.37 -20.39 -0.49
CA GLY A 347 2.59 -21.36 0.58
C GLY A 347 2.68 -20.68 1.94
N ASP A 348 3.60 -21.15 2.79
CA ASP A 348 3.80 -20.60 4.14
C ASP A 348 4.61 -19.29 4.16
N ASP A 349 5.15 -18.86 2.99
CA ASP A 349 5.87 -17.60 2.82
C ASP A 349 4.95 -16.37 2.63
N GLY A 350 3.63 -16.57 2.66
CA GLY A 350 2.65 -15.50 2.52
C GLY A 350 2.64 -14.54 3.72
N TYR A 351 2.79 -13.24 3.48
CA TYR A 351 2.80 -12.21 4.52
C TYR A 351 1.42 -11.55 4.66
N ASN A 352 0.88 -11.37 5.88
CA ASN A 352 -0.34 -10.57 6.13
C ASN A 352 -0.02 -9.36 7.03
N TYR A 353 -0.47 -8.17 6.61
CA TYR A 353 -0.33 -6.92 7.36
C TYR A 353 -1.37 -6.76 8.48
N SER A 354 -2.54 -7.40 8.36
CA SER A 354 -3.66 -7.22 9.28
C SER A 354 -3.55 -8.12 10.51
N ASN A 355 -3.82 -7.54 11.69
CA ASN A 355 -3.95 -8.27 12.97
C ASN A 355 -5.41 -8.69 13.27
N ALA A 356 -6.33 -8.56 12.29
CA ALA A 356 -7.72 -8.93 12.46
C ALA A 356 -7.87 -10.41 12.84
N ALA A 357 -8.83 -10.72 13.71
CA ALA A 357 -9.10 -12.10 14.08
C ALA A 357 -9.50 -12.92 12.84
N GLU A 358 -8.76 -14.00 12.57
CA GLU A 358 -9.02 -14.82 11.39
C GLU A 358 -10.43 -15.42 11.47
N SER A 359 -11.30 -15.03 10.53
CA SER A 359 -12.64 -15.60 10.42
C SER A 359 -12.57 -17.01 9.85
N GLY A 360 -13.37 -17.93 10.38
CA GLY A 360 -13.51 -19.29 9.84
C GLY A 360 -14.60 -19.41 8.78
N THR A 361 -14.66 -20.57 8.13
CA THR A 361 -15.71 -20.90 7.14
C THR A 361 -17.12 -20.81 7.73
N ALA A 362 -17.30 -21.11 9.02
CA ALA A 362 -18.59 -21.00 9.70
C ALA A 362 -19.12 -19.55 9.75
N GLN A 363 -18.24 -18.59 10.01
CA GLN A 363 -18.59 -17.17 10.03
C GLN A 363 -18.97 -16.66 8.62
N VAL A 364 -18.22 -17.07 7.60
CA VAL A 364 -18.53 -16.76 6.19
C VAL A 364 -19.89 -17.34 5.79
N ALA A 365 -20.16 -18.61 6.15
CA ALA A 365 -21.44 -19.26 5.89
C ALA A 365 -22.61 -18.58 6.63
N ALA A 366 -22.41 -18.17 7.89
CA ALA A 366 -23.43 -17.46 8.65
C ALA A 366 -23.78 -16.09 8.04
N LEU A 367 -22.79 -15.36 7.51
CA LEU A 367 -23.04 -14.13 6.76
C LEU A 367 -23.77 -14.41 5.44
N GLN A 368 -23.33 -15.41 4.66
CA GLN A 368 -24.01 -15.83 3.42
C GLN A 368 -25.49 -16.14 3.65
N GLN A 369 -25.80 -16.95 4.67
CA GLN A 369 -27.18 -17.28 5.05
C GLN A 369 -28.00 -16.05 5.46
N LEU A 370 -27.38 -15.10 6.17
CA LEU A 370 -28.00 -13.82 6.46
C LEU A 370 -28.34 -13.07 5.17
N LEU A 371 -27.38 -12.92 4.25
CA LEU A 371 -27.59 -12.19 3.00
C LEU A 371 -28.70 -12.81 2.16
N ASP A 372 -28.73 -14.14 2.04
CA ASP A 372 -29.80 -14.87 1.33
C ASP A 372 -31.18 -14.56 1.94
N SER A 373 -31.27 -14.58 3.28
CA SER A 373 -32.54 -14.30 3.97
C SER A 373 -33.04 -12.86 3.74
N LEU A 374 -32.13 -11.89 3.75
CA LEU A 374 -32.47 -10.48 3.57
C LEU A 374 -32.80 -10.14 2.12
N ALA A 375 -32.05 -10.72 1.17
CA ALA A 375 -32.30 -10.58 -0.26
C ALA A 375 -33.65 -11.21 -0.66
N SER A 376 -33.93 -12.43 -0.19
CA SER A 376 -35.19 -13.14 -0.47
C SER A 376 -36.39 -12.46 0.17
N GLY A 377 -36.19 -11.78 1.30
CA GLY A 377 -37.23 -10.98 1.94
C GLY A 377 -37.66 -9.75 1.13
N GLY A 378 -36.87 -9.31 0.14
CA GLY A 378 -37.23 -8.24 -0.80
C GLY A 378 -37.37 -6.84 -0.21
N LYS A 379 -37.04 -6.64 1.07
CA LYS A 379 -37.18 -5.34 1.77
C LYS A 379 -35.94 -4.48 1.72
N VAL A 380 -34.79 -5.03 1.31
CA VAL A 380 -33.60 -4.21 1.07
C VAL A 380 -33.77 -3.37 -0.18
N LYS A 381 -33.07 -2.23 -0.24
CA LYS A 381 -33.19 -1.29 -1.38
C LYS A 381 -32.73 -1.91 -2.70
N GLU A 382 -31.64 -2.67 -2.68
CA GLU A 382 -31.05 -3.28 -3.88
C GLU A 382 -30.85 -4.80 -3.71
N PRO A 383 -31.90 -5.63 -3.81
CA PRO A 383 -31.77 -7.09 -3.60
C PRO A 383 -30.71 -7.77 -4.47
N ALA A 384 -30.47 -7.24 -5.68
CA ALA A 384 -29.42 -7.74 -6.57
C ALA A 384 -28.01 -7.60 -5.98
N LEU A 385 -27.70 -6.49 -5.30
CA LEU A 385 -26.42 -6.31 -4.60
C LEU A 385 -26.19 -7.40 -3.55
N TRP A 386 -27.25 -7.72 -2.80
CA TRP A 386 -27.21 -8.70 -1.72
C TRP A 386 -27.05 -10.14 -2.26
N GLN A 387 -27.70 -10.45 -3.39
CA GLN A 387 -27.52 -11.73 -4.08
C GLN A 387 -26.12 -11.87 -4.68
N ILE A 388 -25.58 -10.83 -5.34
CA ILE A 388 -24.20 -10.82 -5.85
C ILE A 388 -23.20 -11.02 -4.70
N SER A 389 -23.41 -10.31 -3.60
CA SER A 389 -22.59 -10.44 -2.39
C SER A 389 -22.64 -11.85 -1.81
N SER A 390 -23.83 -12.46 -1.76
CA SER A 390 -24.00 -13.84 -1.30
C SER A 390 -23.33 -14.85 -2.26
N ALA A 391 -23.37 -14.61 -3.57
CA ALA A 391 -22.62 -15.40 -4.54
C ALA A 391 -21.10 -15.31 -4.30
N TYR A 392 -20.61 -14.11 -3.98
CA TYR A 392 -19.21 -13.89 -3.66
C TYR A 392 -18.76 -14.62 -2.37
N LEU A 393 -19.62 -14.65 -1.34
CA LEU A 393 -19.37 -15.48 -0.15
C LEU A 393 -19.41 -16.98 -0.45
N SER A 394 -20.23 -17.41 -1.42
CA SER A 394 -20.24 -18.80 -1.89
C SER A 394 -18.90 -19.16 -2.55
N TYR A 395 -18.33 -18.25 -3.34
CA TYR A 395 -16.97 -18.37 -3.86
C TYR A 395 -15.93 -18.51 -2.74
N MET A 396 -15.98 -17.66 -1.70
CA MET A 396 -15.07 -17.76 -0.55
C MET A 396 -15.14 -19.14 0.12
N LEU A 397 -16.32 -19.75 0.15
CA LEU A 397 -16.57 -21.10 0.67
C LEU A 397 -16.20 -22.24 -0.30
N LYS A 398 -15.81 -21.93 -1.55
CA LYS A 398 -15.69 -22.88 -2.69
C LYS A 398 -17.00 -23.62 -3.03
N ASP A 399 -18.15 -23.03 -2.70
CA ASP A 399 -19.46 -23.48 -3.18
C ASP A 399 -19.75 -22.84 -4.55
N PHE A 400 -19.10 -23.35 -5.60
CA PHE A 400 -19.27 -22.84 -6.97
C PHE A 400 -20.69 -23.05 -7.52
N PRO A 401 -21.36 -24.21 -7.33
CA PRO A 401 -22.75 -24.37 -7.74
C PRO A 401 -23.69 -23.36 -7.06
N GLY A 402 -23.48 -23.11 -5.76
CA GLY A 402 -24.24 -22.09 -5.02
C GLY A 402 -23.92 -20.67 -5.46
N ALA A 403 -22.68 -20.39 -5.89
CA ALA A 403 -22.29 -19.10 -6.47
C ALA A 403 -23.04 -18.85 -7.79
N HIS A 404 -23.01 -19.81 -8.73
CA HIS A 404 -23.72 -19.71 -10.01
C HIS A 404 -25.22 -19.51 -9.82
N LYS A 405 -25.86 -20.29 -8.94
CA LYS A 405 -27.29 -20.14 -8.63
C LYS A 405 -27.65 -18.72 -8.19
N ARG A 406 -26.83 -18.10 -7.36
CA ARG A 406 -27.06 -16.73 -6.84
C ARG A 406 -26.75 -15.66 -7.89
N LEU A 407 -25.71 -15.86 -8.71
CA LEU A 407 -25.43 -15.00 -9.86
C LEU A 407 -26.58 -15.01 -10.87
N ASP A 408 -27.11 -16.18 -11.22
CA ASP A 408 -28.24 -16.30 -12.14
C ASP A 408 -29.48 -15.58 -11.62
N ALA A 409 -29.78 -15.72 -10.33
CA ALA A 409 -30.88 -15.02 -9.68
C ALA A 409 -30.72 -13.48 -9.71
N ALA A 410 -29.48 -12.98 -9.65
CA ALA A 410 -29.21 -11.54 -9.67
C ALA A 410 -29.09 -10.95 -11.10
N LYS A 411 -28.86 -11.78 -12.12
CA LYS A 411 -28.39 -11.37 -13.46
C LYS A 411 -29.23 -10.26 -14.09
N ALA A 412 -30.55 -10.43 -14.15
CA ALA A 412 -31.44 -9.48 -14.81
C ALA A 412 -31.46 -8.11 -14.11
N ALA A 413 -31.50 -8.11 -12.78
CA ALA A 413 -31.52 -6.89 -11.97
C ALA A 413 -30.14 -6.20 -11.93
N ALA A 414 -29.05 -6.95 -11.98
CA ALA A 414 -27.68 -6.42 -12.03
C ALA A 414 -27.45 -5.54 -13.27
N GLN A 415 -28.09 -5.85 -14.41
CA GLN A 415 -27.95 -5.06 -15.65
C GLN A 415 -28.52 -3.64 -15.55
N GLN A 416 -29.36 -3.35 -14.54
CA GLN A 416 -30.00 -2.04 -14.40
C GLN A 416 -29.06 -0.95 -13.86
N ARG A 417 -27.91 -1.34 -13.27
CA ARG A 417 -26.92 -0.42 -12.74
C ARG A 417 -25.51 -0.89 -13.09
N THR A 418 -24.75 -0.05 -13.79
CA THR A 418 -23.39 -0.38 -14.28
C THR A 418 -22.50 -0.98 -13.19
N ALA A 419 -22.46 -0.39 -12.00
CA ALA A 419 -21.65 -0.91 -10.90
C ALA A 419 -22.09 -2.32 -10.39
N LEU A 420 -23.38 -2.66 -10.46
CA LEU A 420 -23.83 -4.03 -10.13
C LEU A 420 -23.50 -5.01 -11.25
N LYS A 421 -23.69 -4.60 -12.50
CA LYS A 421 -23.27 -5.38 -13.67
C LYS A 421 -21.79 -5.71 -13.59
N ASP A 422 -20.96 -4.71 -13.30
CA ASP A 422 -19.51 -4.88 -13.21
C ASP A 422 -19.13 -5.79 -12.04
N GLN A 423 -19.72 -5.61 -10.85
CA GLN A 423 -19.46 -6.51 -9.71
C GLN A 423 -19.94 -7.95 -9.99
N TRP A 424 -21.09 -8.12 -10.64
CA TRP A 424 -21.59 -9.42 -11.06
C TRP A 424 -20.60 -10.12 -12.01
N GLU A 425 -20.06 -9.38 -12.97
CA GLU A 425 -19.09 -9.89 -13.94
C GLU A 425 -17.77 -10.28 -13.28
N ILE A 426 -17.28 -9.50 -12.31
CA ILE A 426 -16.09 -9.83 -11.50
C ILE A 426 -16.30 -11.13 -10.74
N VAL A 427 -17.43 -11.28 -10.03
CA VAL A 427 -17.72 -12.49 -9.25
C VAL A 427 -17.88 -13.70 -10.16
N ARG A 428 -18.58 -13.56 -11.31
CA ARG A 428 -18.69 -14.60 -12.34
C ARG A 428 -17.31 -15.05 -12.80
N LEU A 429 -16.44 -14.10 -13.16
CA LEU A 429 -15.10 -14.38 -13.66
C LEU A 429 -14.26 -15.15 -12.65
N ILE A 430 -14.23 -14.71 -11.39
CA ILE A 430 -13.44 -15.37 -10.34
C ILE A 430 -13.95 -16.80 -10.11
N VAL A 431 -15.28 -16.99 -10.02
CA VAL A 431 -15.89 -18.33 -9.89
C VAL A 431 -15.50 -19.21 -11.06
N SER A 432 -15.64 -18.70 -12.29
CA SER A 432 -15.33 -19.44 -13.51
C SER A 432 -13.87 -19.85 -13.62
N VAL A 433 -12.92 -19.06 -13.10
CA VAL A 433 -11.50 -19.42 -13.10
C VAL A 433 -11.19 -20.44 -12.01
N GLU A 434 -11.69 -20.23 -10.80
CA GLU A 434 -11.36 -21.07 -9.64
C GLU A 434 -12.05 -22.45 -9.66
N GLU A 435 -13.14 -22.60 -10.42
CA GLU A 435 -13.76 -23.91 -10.66
C GLU A 435 -13.00 -24.76 -11.70
N GLN A 436 -12.09 -24.16 -12.49
CA GLN A 436 -11.28 -24.91 -13.43
C GLN A 436 -10.20 -25.71 -12.70
N SER A 437 -10.11 -27.01 -13.00
CA SER A 437 -8.94 -27.81 -12.63
C SER A 437 -7.70 -27.41 -13.43
N GLN A 438 -7.89 -27.01 -14.69
CA GLN A 438 -6.85 -26.50 -15.59
C GLN A 438 -7.44 -25.49 -16.58
N ILE A 439 -6.69 -24.42 -16.86
CA ILE A 439 -6.95 -23.44 -17.91
C ILE A 439 -6.38 -23.97 -19.23
N GLY A 440 -7.27 -24.39 -20.14
CA GLY A 440 -6.94 -24.79 -21.51
C GLY A 440 -7.34 -23.73 -22.54
N LYS A 441 -6.99 -23.98 -23.81
CA LYS A 441 -7.16 -23.02 -24.93
C LYS A 441 -8.59 -22.48 -25.09
N ASP A 442 -9.61 -23.31 -24.87
CA ASP A 442 -11.00 -22.88 -25.01
C ASP A 442 -11.39 -21.90 -23.90
N PHE A 443 -10.91 -22.14 -22.68
CA PHE A 443 -11.14 -21.22 -21.55
C PHE A 443 -10.27 -19.96 -21.65
N GLU A 444 -9.06 -20.06 -22.21
CA GLU A 444 -8.21 -18.90 -22.54
C GLU A 444 -8.93 -17.91 -23.47
N ALA A 445 -9.73 -18.41 -24.42
CA ALA A 445 -10.53 -17.53 -25.29
C ALA A 445 -11.60 -16.75 -24.50
N GLN A 446 -12.25 -17.39 -23.53
CA GLN A 446 -13.23 -16.73 -22.64
C GLN A 446 -12.56 -15.73 -21.68
N LEU A 447 -11.37 -16.08 -21.17
CA LEU A 447 -10.55 -15.19 -20.36
C LEU A 447 -10.15 -13.94 -21.14
N LEU A 448 -9.80 -14.08 -22.42
CA LEU A 448 -9.43 -12.96 -23.26
C LEU A 448 -10.55 -11.92 -23.38
N GLU A 449 -11.81 -12.36 -23.52
CA GLU A 449 -12.96 -11.46 -23.56
C GLU A 449 -13.11 -10.69 -22.25
N SER A 450 -12.95 -11.38 -21.12
CA SER A 450 -13.02 -10.80 -19.79
C SER A 450 -11.88 -9.80 -19.55
N PHE A 451 -10.67 -10.11 -20.01
CA PHE A 451 -9.50 -9.23 -19.92
C PHE A 451 -9.66 -7.96 -20.77
N ARG A 452 -10.23 -8.07 -21.98
CA ARG A 452 -10.53 -6.90 -22.81
C ARG A 452 -11.60 -6.01 -22.18
N TRP A 453 -12.59 -6.60 -21.52
CA TRP A 453 -13.56 -5.84 -20.75
C TRP A 453 -12.89 -5.11 -19.57
N LEU A 454 -12.04 -5.79 -18.80
CA LEU A 454 -11.28 -5.17 -17.71
C LEU A 454 -10.34 -4.07 -18.21
N ASP A 455 -9.66 -4.26 -19.35
CA ASP A 455 -8.83 -3.22 -19.98
C ASP A 455 -9.64 -1.95 -20.29
N SER A 456 -10.92 -2.09 -20.67
CA SER A 456 -11.82 -0.95 -20.94
C SER A 456 -12.22 -0.17 -19.68
N LYS A 457 -11.95 -0.72 -18.48
CA LYS A 457 -12.21 -0.08 -17.19
C LYS A 457 -11.03 0.71 -16.66
N LEU A 458 -9.84 0.52 -17.24
CA LEU A 458 -8.63 1.21 -16.80
C LEU A 458 -8.55 2.59 -17.46
N ASP A 459 -8.69 3.65 -16.67
CA ASP A 459 -8.37 5.01 -17.11
C ASP A 459 -6.89 5.30 -16.83
N THR A 460 -6.08 5.29 -17.89
CA THR A 460 -4.64 5.59 -17.84
C THR A 460 -4.32 7.05 -18.17
N THR A 461 -5.33 7.88 -18.43
CA THR A 461 -5.15 9.30 -18.82
C THR A 461 -5.09 10.24 -17.62
N SER A 462 -5.71 9.85 -16.51
CA SER A 462 -5.68 10.55 -15.23
C SER A 462 -4.51 10.03 -14.38
N LYS A 463 -3.36 10.71 -14.46
CA LYS A 463 -2.25 10.44 -13.52
C LYS A 463 -2.66 10.89 -12.14
N ARG A 464 -2.58 9.98 -11.17
CA ARG A 464 -2.81 10.27 -9.75
C ARG A 464 -1.61 11.04 -9.17
N GLU A 465 -1.86 12.23 -8.65
CA GLU A 465 -0.90 13.00 -7.84
C GLU A 465 -1.21 12.90 -6.32
N SER A 466 -2.28 12.18 -5.93
CA SER A 466 -2.75 12.13 -4.55
C SER A 466 -1.91 11.18 -3.69
N TRP A 467 -1.32 11.74 -2.63
CA TRP A 467 -0.66 11.03 -1.54
C TRP A 467 -1.71 10.32 -0.67
N TYR A 468 -1.36 9.17 -0.07
CA TYR A 468 -2.29 8.34 0.71
C TYR A 468 -2.92 9.05 1.93
N TYR A 469 -2.35 10.17 2.39
CA TYR A 469 -2.84 10.98 3.50
C TYR A 469 -4.16 11.72 3.22
N ASP A 470 -4.49 12.03 1.96
CA ASP A 470 -5.63 12.90 1.64
C ASP A 470 -6.96 12.17 1.43
N GLY A 471 -6.94 10.83 1.44
CA GLY A 471 -8.11 9.99 1.15
C GLY A 471 -8.65 10.11 -0.28
N PRO A 472 -9.01 9.01 -0.96
CA PRO A 472 -9.59 9.07 -2.30
C PRO A 472 -11.03 9.61 -2.26
N SER A 473 -11.39 10.40 -3.27
CA SER A 473 -12.77 10.75 -3.61
C SER A 473 -13.52 9.55 -4.19
N SER A 474 -14.85 9.62 -4.25
CA SER A 474 -15.68 8.57 -4.86
C SER A 474 -15.20 8.13 -6.26
N ALA A 475 -14.77 9.06 -7.12
CA ALA A 475 -14.34 8.70 -8.48
C ALA A 475 -12.98 7.99 -8.47
N GLU A 476 -12.05 8.47 -7.63
CA GLU A 476 -10.73 7.86 -7.45
C GLU A 476 -10.87 6.46 -6.84
N ILE A 477 -11.82 6.23 -5.91
CA ILE A 477 -12.08 4.90 -5.34
C ILE A 477 -12.47 3.89 -6.43
N ASP A 478 -13.38 4.25 -7.33
CA ASP A 478 -13.80 3.34 -8.40
C ASP A 478 -12.65 3.06 -9.37
N GLN A 479 -11.86 4.08 -9.72
CA GLN A 479 -10.69 3.93 -10.59
C GLN A 479 -9.63 3.01 -9.96
N ASP A 480 -9.20 3.33 -8.74
CA ASP A 480 -8.20 2.55 -7.98
C ASP A 480 -8.65 1.10 -7.80
N PHE A 481 -9.95 0.89 -7.55
CA PHE A 481 -10.51 -0.45 -7.41
C PHE A 481 -10.27 -1.31 -8.65
N TYR A 482 -10.53 -0.83 -9.87
CA TYR A 482 -10.33 -1.64 -11.08
C TYR A 482 -8.87 -1.99 -11.32
N PHE A 483 -7.95 -1.06 -11.05
CA PHE A 483 -6.50 -1.32 -11.13
C PHE A 483 -6.08 -2.43 -10.16
N ARG A 484 -6.44 -2.29 -8.88
CA ARG A 484 -6.05 -3.23 -7.81
C ARG A 484 -6.73 -4.57 -7.97
N MET A 485 -8.03 -4.59 -8.20
CA MET A 485 -8.82 -5.82 -8.39
C MET A 485 -8.31 -6.62 -9.59
N TYR A 486 -8.03 -5.96 -10.72
CA TYR A 486 -7.53 -6.67 -11.90
C TYR A 486 -6.10 -7.20 -11.69
N ARG A 487 -5.22 -6.40 -11.06
CA ARG A 487 -3.89 -6.89 -10.64
C ARG A 487 -4.01 -8.10 -9.71
N ASN A 488 -4.89 -8.04 -8.72
CA ASN A 488 -5.15 -9.11 -7.76
C ASN A 488 -5.71 -10.37 -8.44
N LEU A 489 -6.61 -10.22 -9.42
CA LEU A 489 -7.15 -11.31 -10.22
C LEU A 489 -6.04 -12.02 -11.00
N LEU A 490 -5.16 -11.24 -11.63
CA LEU A 490 -4.04 -11.78 -12.40
C LEU A 490 -3.07 -12.56 -11.51
N ASP A 491 -2.70 -12.02 -10.34
CA ASP A 491 -1.67 -12.62 -9.48
C ASP A 491 -2.20 -13.76 -8.59
N TYR A 492 -3.27 -13.51 -7.84
CA TYR A 492 -3.74 -14.45 -6.82
C TYR A 492 -4.67 -15.54 -7.36
N VAL A 493 -5.33 -15.29 -8.49
CA VAL A 493 -6.31 -16.22 -9.07
C VAL A 493 -5.75 -16.87 -10.34
N VAL A 494 -5.49 -16.09 -11.38
CA VAL A 494 -5.10 -16.63 -12.71
C VAL A 494 -3.69 -17.22 -12.68
N ALA A 495 -2.69 -16.50 -12.16
CA ALA A 495 -1.32 -17.02 -12.10
C ALA A 495 -1.22 -18.26 -11.20
N THR A 496 -1.97 -18.32 -10.10
CA THR A 496 -2.06 -19.50 -9.23
C THR A 496 -2.50 -20.76 -10.00
N ARG A 497 -3.48 -20.65 -10.91
CA ARG A 497 -3.90 -21.80 -11.74
C ARG A 497 -2.76 -22.28 -12.66
N TYR A 498 -2.06 -21.36 -13.31
CA TYR A 498 -0.91 -21.72 -14.16
C TYR A 498 0.26 -22.30 -13.35
N ILE A 499 0.50 -21.84 -12.13
CA ILE A 499 1.47 -22.42 -11.20
C ILE A 499 1.10 -23.88 -10.91
N GLN A 500 -0.16 -24.15 -10.55
CA GLN A 500 -0.65 -25.50 -10.25
C GLN A 500 -0.59 -26.43 -11.47
N GLN A 501 -0.69 -25.88 -12.68
CA GLN A 501 -0.52 -26.60 -13.94
C GLN A 501 0.94 -26.82 -14.35
N GLY A 502 1.90 -26.17 -13.67
CA GLY A 502 3.31 -26.16 -14.10
C GLY A 502 3.58 -25.35 -15.36
N ASP A 503 2.65 -24.48 -15.79
CA ASP A 503 2.82 -23.62 -16.97
C ASP A 503 3.50 -22.30 -16.61
N ILE A 504 4.82 -22.39 -16.46
CA ILE A 504 5.69 -21.26 -16.11
C ILE A 504 5.66 -20.14 -17.16
N THR A 505 5.38 -20.47 -18.42
CA THR A 505 5.38 -19.49 -19.52
C THR A 505 4.14 -18.61 -19.43
N ARG A 506 2.97 -19.23 -19.22
CA ARG A 506 1.72 -18.49 -18.99
C ARG A 506 1.77 -17.70 -17.70
N GLN A 507 2.32 -18.28 -16.63
CA GLN A 507 2.54 -17.55 -15.38
C GLN A 507 3.34 -16.26 -15.62
N ALA A 508 4.50 -16.35 -16.27
CA ALA A 508 5.35 -15.18 -16.55
C ALA A 508 4.62 -14.10 -17.36
N LEU A 509 3.88 -14.50 -18.39
CA LEU A 509 3.09 -13.58 -19.22
C LEU A 509 1.96 -12.89 -18.44
N ILE A 510 1.27 -13.62 -17.55
CA ILE A 510 0.23 -13.06 -16.68
C ILE A 510 0.84 -12.06 -15.69
N LEU A 511 2.01 -12.37 -15.12
CA LEU A 511 2.71 -11.43 -14.23
C LEU A 511 3.16 -10.17 -14.98
N SER A 512 3.59 -10.28 -16.24
CA SER A 512 3.87 -9.09 -17.06
C SER A 512 2.62 -8.24 -17.28
N LYS A 513 1.47 -8.87 -17.56
CA LYS A 513 0.19 -8.15 -17.67
C LYS A 513 -0.17 -7.48 -16.34
N ARG A 514 0.00 -8.18 -15.21
CA ARG A 514 -0.22 -7.65 -13.85
C ARG A 514 0.56 -6.34 -13.64
N ASP A 515 1.85 -6.35 -13.96
CA ASP A 515 2.72 -5.17 -13.78
C ASP A 515 2.32 -4.01 -14.70
N LYS A 516 1.81 -4.30 -15.90
CA LYS A 516 1.27 -3.27 -16.81
C LYS A 516 -0.02 -2.64 -16.31
N VAL A 517 -0.87 -3.41 -15.63
CA VAL A 517 -2.10 -2.92 -15.01
C VAL A 517 -1.74 -2.00 -13.85
N SER A 518 -1.06 -2.53 -12.84
CA SER A 518 -0.66 -1.77 -11.66
C SER A 518 0.50 -2.49 -10.99
N PRO A 519 1.73 -1.93 -11.01
CA PRO A 519 2.80 -2.48 -10.20
C PRO A 519 2.46 -2.27 -8.72
N TYR A 520 2.86 -3.20 -7.85
CA TYR A 520 2.76 -2.98 -6.41
C TYR A 520 3.65 -1.78 -6.02
N GLY A 521 3.04 -0.67 -5.60
CA GLY A 521 3.78 0.52 -5.16
C GLY A 521 4.05 0.46 -3.66
N GLY A 522 5.30 0.65 -3.23
CA GLY A 522 5.64 0.82 -1.80
C GLY A 522 5.81 -0.46 -0.98
N ILE A 523 5.49 -1.63 -1.55
CA ILE A 523 5.72 -2.97 -0.96
C ILE A 523 6.80 -3.73 -1.76
N ASP A 524 7.79 -3.01 -2.26
CA ASP A 524 8.86 -3.51 -3.16
C ASP A 524 9.71 -4.65 -2.55
N GLY A 525 9.54 -4.95 -1.27
CA GLY A 525 10.21 -6.05 -0.58
C GLY A 525 9.49 -7.41 -0.61
N TYR A 526 8.16 -7.46 -0.82
CA TYR A 526 7.39 -8.71 -0.65
C TYR A 526 6.85 -9.30 -1.96
N TYR A 527 6.58 -8.49 -2.99
CA TYR A 527 6.00 -8.96 -4.26
C TYR A 527 6.95 -8.72 -5.44
N PRO A 528 7.62 -9.76 -5.97
CA PRO A 528 8.54 -9.58 -7.09
C PRO A 528 7.78 -9.14 -8.35
N SER A 529 8.36 -8.18 -9.08
CA SER A 529 7.89 -7.83 -10.42
C SER A 529 7.99 -9.04 -11.36
N ALA A 530 7.30 -9.02 -12.49
CA ALA A 530 7.44 -10.03 -13.54
C ALA A 530 8.89 -10.10 -14.01
N LYS A 531 9.58 -8.96 -14.10
CA LYS A 531 10.99 -8.90 -14.45
C LYS A 531 11.84 -9.60 -13.39
N ASP A 532 11.62 -9.34 -12.11
CA ASP A 532 12.35 -9.99 -11.02
C ASP A 532 12.07 -11.50 -10.98
N PHE A 533 10.83 -11.91 -11.20
CA PHE A 533 10.46 -13.32 -11.31
C PHE A 533 11.20 -14.00 -12.47
N LEU A 534 11.19 -13.39 -13.65
CA LEU A 534 11.90 -13.88 -14.84
C LEU A 534 13.41 -13.95 -14.60
N THR A 535 14.00 -12.92 -14.00
CA THR A 535 15.45 -12.86 -13.84
C THR A 535 15.95 -13.68 -12.67
N ASP A 536 15.20 -13.85 -11.58
CA ASP A 536 15.71 -14.45 -10.34
C ASP A 536 15.13 -15.83 -10.03
N SER A 537 13.95 -16.18 -10.58
CA SER A 537 13.27 -17.44 -10.28
C SER A 537 13.35 -18.47 -11.41
N LEU A 538 13.31 -18.03 -12.68
CA LEU A 538 13.30 -18.95 -13.82
C LEU A 538 14.70 -19.49 -14.16
N GLN A 539 14.74 -20.74 -14.63
CA GLN A 539 15.91 -21.37 -15.20
C GLN A 539 16.08 -21.00 -16.68
N ALA A 540 17.31 -21.11 -17.20
CA ALA A 540 17.63 -20.77 -18.60
C ALA A 540 16.71 -21.47 -19.61
N GLN A 541 16.39 -22.76 -19.41
CA GLN A 541 15.52 -23.50 -20.32
C GLN A 541 14.07 -22.97 -20.33
N GLN A 542 13.56 -22.53 -19.18
CA GLN A 542 12.21 -21.95 -19.07
C GLN A 542 12.16 -20.58 -19.75
N LEU A 543 13.22 -19.77 -19.60
CA LEU A 543 13.36 -18.51 -20.32
C LEU A 543 13.46 -18.72 -21.84
N ILE A 544 14.13 -19.78 -22.30
CA ILE A 544 14.17 -20.14 -23.73
C ILE A 544 12.78 -20.52 -24.25
N GLN A 545 11.97 -21.25 -23.47
CA GLN A 545 10.59 -21.57 -23.85
C GLN A 545 9.76 -20.29 -24.07
N LEU A 546 9.86 -19.34 -23.14
CA LEU A 546 9.20 -18.03 -23.26
C LEU A 546 9.72 -17.24 -24.46
N TYR A 547 11.04 -17.19 -24.66
CA TYR A 547 11.66 -16.54 -25.82
C TYR A 547 11.12 -17.15 -27.13
N ASN A 548 11.08 -18.46 -27.24
CA ASN A 548 10.59 -19.16 -28.44
C ASN A 548 9.11 -18.86 -28.69
N LEU A 549 8.27 -18.81 -27.64
CA LEU A 549 6.88 -18.42 -27.76
C LEU A 549 6.75 -17.01 -28.34
N GLN A 550 7.55 -16.04 -27.87
CA GLN A 550 7.53 -14.68 -28.41
C GLN A 550 7.91 -14.62 -29.89
N GLN A 551 8.85 -15.45 -30.33
CA GLN A 551 9.29 -15.51 -31.72
C GLN A 551 8.34 -16.31 -32.63
N GLN A 552 7.42 -17.10 -32.06
CA GLN A 552 6.51 -17.96 -32.82
C GLN A 552 5.56 -17.14 -33.73
N LYS A 553 5.51 -17.46 -35.02
CA LYS A 553 4.63 -16.76 -35.98
C LYS A 553 3.14 -17.03 -35.77
N ARG A 554 2.79 -18.25 -35.36
CA ARG A 554 1.40 -18.68 -35.14
C ARG A 554 1.13 -18.76 -33.63
N LYS A 555 0.48 -17.74 -33.09
CA LYS A 555 0.04 -17.66 -31.70
C LYS A 555 -1.48 -17.79 -31.62
N THR A 556 -2.00 -18.30 -30.51
CA THR A 556 -3.44 -18.15 -30.21
C THR A 556 -3.77 -16.66 -29.98
N PRO A 557 -5.04 -16.22 -30.10
CA PRO A 557 -5.41 -14.85 -29.78
C PRO A 557 -5.02 -14.42 -28.35
N PHE A 558 -5.08 -15.36 -27.39
CA PHE A 558 -4.69 -15.11 -26.01
C PHE A 558 -3.18 -14.98 -25.84
N GLU A 559 -2.38 -15.82 -26.51
CA GLU A 559 -0.92 -15.66 -26.58
C GLU A 559 -0.52 -14.34 -27.21
N GLN A 560 -1.16 -13.97 -28.32
CA GLN A 560 -0.87 -12.71 -29.01
C GLN A 560 -1.17 -11.51 -28.11
N TYR A 561 -2.28 -11.56 -27.37
CA TYR A 561 -2.63 -10.55 -26.38
C TYR A 561 -1.55 -10.47 -25.29
N LEU A 562 -1.25 -11.57 -24.60
CA LEU A 562 -0.30 -11.53 -23.49
C LEU A 562 1.14 -11.21 -23.91
N CYS A 563 1.61 -11.70 -25.07
CA CYS A 563 2.93 -11.34 -25.58
C CYS A 563 3.06 -9.85 -25.89
N LYS A 564 1.97 -9.15 -26.25
CA LYS A 564 1.98 -7.70 -26.46
C LYS A 564 2.16 -6.94 -25.13
N GLU A 565 1.67 -7.51 -24.04
CA GLU A 565 1.72 -6.94 -22.69
C GLU A 565 3.03 -7.28 -21.96
N PHE A 566 3.89 -8.09 -22.58
CA PHE A 566 5.17 -8.50 -22.02
C PHE A 566 6.09 -7.30 -21.78
N THR A 567 6.73 -7.27 -20.61
CA THR A 567 7.42 -6.06 -20.10
C THR A 567 8.90 -6.00 -20.46
N MET A 568 9.53 -7.10 -20.87
CA MET A 568 10.94 -7.13 -21.24
C MET A 568 11.14 -7.13 -22.75
N THR A 569 12.18 -6.45 -23.21
CA THR A 569 12.63 -6.50 -24.60
C THR A 569 13.25 -7.86 -24.94
N GLU A 570 13.37 -8.16 -26.23
CA GLU A 570 14.06 -9.38 -26.69
C GLU A 570 15.50 -9.47 -26.14
N ASN A 571 16.21 -8.35 -26.12
CA ASN A 571 17.57 -8.27 -25.60
C ASN A 571 17.61 -8.53 -24.09
N GLU A 572 16.68 -7.99 -23.31
CA GLU A 572 16.60 -8.24 -21.88
C GLU A 572 16.28 -9.71 -21.56
N VAL A 573 15.41 -10.36 -22.34
CA VAL A 573 15.15 -11.81 -22.20
C VAL A 573 16.40 -12.61 -22.56
N GLY A 574 17.08 -12.26 -23.66
CA GLY A 574 18.32 -12.90 -24.07
C GLY A 574 19.42 -12.76 -23.01
N GLU A 575 19.52 -11.60 -22.37
CA GLU A 575 20.45 -11.35 -21.27
C GLU A 575 20.08 -12.17 -20.02
N ALA A 576 18.79 -12.26 -19.66
CA ALA A 576 18.34 -13.12 -18.57
C ALA A 576 18.66 -14.60 -18.82
N ILE A 577 18.51 -15.07 -20.07
CA ILE A 577 18.91 -16.44 -20.47
C ILE A 577 20.41 -16.63 -20.28
N ALA A 578 21.22 -15.67 -20.74
CA ALA A 578 22.67 -15.73 -20.61
C ALA A 578 23.12 -15.80 -19.14
N VAL A 579 22.56 -14.96 -18.28
CA VAL A 579 22.77 -14.98 -16.82
C VAL A 579 22.30 -16.31 -16.21
N GLY A 580 21.17 -16.85 -16.66
CA GLY A 580 20.69 -18.18 -16.24
C GLY A 580 21.73 -19.29 -16.51
N PHE A 581 22.38 -19.26 -17.68
CA PHE A 581 23.47 -20.18 -17.99
C PHE A 581 24.74 -19.92 -17.18
N VAL A 582 25.07 -18.66 -16.87
CA VAL A 582 26.18 -18.33 -15.94
C VAL A 582 25.95 -18.97 -14.58
N ARG A 583 24.75 -18.87 -14.00
CA ARG A 583 24.41 -19.50 -12.70
C ARG A 583 24.55 -21.02 -12.70
N GLN A 584 24.28 -21.65 -13.84
CA GLN A 584 24.44 -23.09 -14.04
C GLN A 584 25.88 -23.47 -14.42
N HIS A 585 26.77 -22.49 -14.56
CA HIS A 585 28.13 -22.63 -15.04
C HIS A 585 28.23 -23.30 -16.43
N ASP A 586 27.28 -23.01 -17.32
CA ASP A 586 27.31 -23.36 -18.74
C ASP A 586 27.76 -22.15 -19.56
N PHE A 587 29.08 -21.92 -19.54
CA PHE A 587 29.66 -20.72 -20.15
C PHE A 587 29.59 -20.73 -21.69
N ALA A 588 29.47 -21.90 -22.31
CA ALA A 588 29.34 -22.01 -23.77
C ALA A 588 28.01 -21.41 -24.26
N ASN A 589 26.91 -21.79 -23.60
CA ASN A 589 25.60 -21.21 -23.91
C ASN A 589 25.49 -19.77 -23.42
N ALA A 590 26.09 -19.43 -22.27
CA ALA A 590 26.13 -18.05 -21.80
C ALA A 590 26.78 -17.09 -22.81
N VAL A 591 27.95 -17.44 -23.37
CA VAL A 591 28.61 -16.63 -24.42
C VAL A 591 27.72 -16.44 -25.65
N THR A 592 27.05 -17.51 -26.08
CA THR A 592 26.15 -17.47 -27.23
C THR A 592 25.00 -16.48 -27.01
N TRP A 593 24.37 -16.53 -25.83
CA TRP A 593 23.24 -15.67 -25.49
C TRP A 593 23.65 -14.23 -25.15
N PHE A 594 24.80 -13.99 -24.51
CA PHE A 594 25.32 -12.63 -24.32
C PHE A 594 25.62 -11.95 -25.65
N LYS A 595 26.20 -12.68 -26.61
CA LYS A 595 26.44 -12.15 -27.96
C LYS A 595 25.12 -11.83 -28.67
N LYS A 596 24.10 -12.68 -28.49
CA LYS A 596 22.77 -12.49 -29.09
C LYS A 596 22.02 -11.32 -28.46
N SER A 597 22.11 -11.13 -27.14
CA SER A 597 21.41 -10.06 -26.43
C SER A 597 22.06 -8.69 -26.61
N GLY A 598 23.35 -8.64 -26.95
CA GLY A 598 24.10 -7.38 -27.01
C GLY A 598 24.28 -6.74 -25.62
N SER A 599 24.34 -7.55 -24.55
CA SER A 599 24.48 -7.06 -23.18
C SER A 599 25.69 -6.13 -23.02
N SER A 600 25.46 -5.00 -22.34
CA SER A 600 26.49 -4.04 -21.95
C SER A 600 26.78 -4.05 -20.43
N ARG A 601 26.22 -5.03 -19.69
CA ARG A 601 26.41 -5.12 -18.25
C ARG A 601 27.85 -5.45 -17.90
N THR A 602 28.31 -4.83 -16.82
CA THR A 602 29.64 -5.04 -16.28
C THR A 602 29.66 -6.18 -15.26
N ALA A 603 30.84 -6.74 -15.08
CA ALA A 603 31.18 -7.79 -14.13
C ALA A 603 32.36 -7.31 -13.28
N GLY A 604 32.21 -6.13 -12.68
CA GLY A 604 33.25 -5.52 -11.85
C GLY A 604 33.74 -6.48 -10.76
N LEU A 605 35.05 -6.50 -10.52
CA LEU A 605 35.73 -7.38 -9.54
C LEU A 605 35.65 -8.88 -9.82
N ALA A 606 35.07 -9.33 -10.93
CA ALA A 606 35.17 -10.73 -11.32
C ALA A 606 36.65 -11.11 -11.56
N PHE A 607 37.03 -12.30 -11.10
CA PHE A 607 38.42 -12.78 -11.05
C PHE A 607 39.34 -12.08 -10.05
N THR A 608 38.85 -11.08 -9.30
CA THR A 608 39.62 -10.48 -8.20
C THR A 608 39.65 -11.44 -7.02
N PRO A 609 40.84 -11.89 -6.56
CA PRO A 609 40.93 -12.74 -5.40
C PRO A 609 40.48 -12.00 -4.15
N GLN A 610 39.40 -12.49 -3.55
CA GLN A 610 38.93 -12.05 -2.25
C GLN A 610 39.65 -12.92 -1.20
N LEU A 611 40.41 -12.33 -0.27
CA LEU A 611 41.02 -13.05 0.85
C LEU A 611 40.28 -12.81 2.19
N GLU A 612 39.47 -11.75 2.25
CA GLU A 612 38.76 -11.31 3.45
C GLU A 612 37.24 -11.42 3.26
N ASP A 613 36.50 -11.51 4.37
CA ASP A 613 35.01 -11.49 4.36
C ASP A 613 34.45 -10.04 4.36
N TYR A 614 35.29 -9.04 4.65
CA TYR A 614 34.94 -7.62 4.71
C TYR A 614 36.01 -6.76 4.01
N GLY A 615 35.65 -5.59 3.49
CA GLY A 615 36.57 -4.68 2.81
C GLY A 615 35.84 -3.66 1.92
N VAL A 616 36.56 -2.62 1.46
CA VAL A 616 36.04 -1.68 0.46
C VAL A 616 36.35 -2.24 -0.94
N ASP A 617 35.29 -2.42 -1.71
CA ASP A 617 35.34 -2.98 -3.06
C ASP A 617 35.77 -1.90 -4.06
N SER A 618 37.06 -1.84 -4.41
CA SER A 618 37.57 -0.97 -5.48
C SER A 618 38.39 -1.75 -6.50
N SER A 619 37.99 -1.69 -7.77
CA SER A 619 38.77 -2.18 -8.91
C SER A 619 38.89 -1.09 -9.96
N GLU A 620 40.08 -0.91 -10.51
CA GLU A 620 40.33 -0.05 -11.68
C GLU A 620 39.90 -0.73 -12.99
N THR A 621 39.74 -2.06 -12.98
CA THR A 621 39.38 -2.85 -14.16
C THR A 621 37.89 -3.19 -14.16
N VAL A 622 37.21 -2.84 -15.25
CA VAL A 622 35.80 -3.17 -15.50
C VAL A 622 35.74 -4.08 -16.72
N ILE A 623 35.45 -5.37 -16.51
CA ILE A 623 35.13 -6.31 -17.60
C ILE A 623 33.62 -6.39 -17.78
N SER A 624 33.16 -6.78 -18.96
CA SER A 624 31.75 -7.08 -19.25
C SER A 624 31.36 -8.49 -18.81
N GLN A 625 30.06 -8.73 -18.63
CA GLN A 625 29.55 -10.09 -18.37
C GLN A 625 29.84 -11.06 -19.53
N ALA A 626 29.86 -10.55 -20.77
CA ALA A 626 30.22 -11.33 -21.95
C ALA A 626 31.69 -11.75 -21.94
N GLU A 627 32.60 -10.83 -21.59
CA GLU A 627 34.04 -11.11 -21.44
C GLU A 627 34.32 -12.08 -20.28
N TYR A 628 33.58 -11.94 -19.17
CA TYR A 628 33.62 -12.91 -18.08
C TYR A 628 33.28 -14.31 -18.58
N ALA A 629 32.13 -14.49 -19.23
CA ALA A 629 31.69 -15.78 -19.73
C ALA A 629 32.66 -16.35 -20.79
N ALA A 630 33.19 -15.50 -21.67
CA ALA A 630 34.19 -15.90 -22.67
C ALA A 630 35.49 -16.38 -22.00
N THR A 631 35.98 -15.66 -20.99
CA THR A 631 37.18 -16.05 -20.23
C THR A 631 36.97 -17.39 -19.52
N MET A 632 35.80 -17.60 -18.88
CA MET A 632 35.46 -18.87 -18.24
C MET A 632 35.44 -20.02 -19.24
N LEU A 633 34.84 -19.82 -20.43
CA LEU A 633 34.81 -20.81 -21.50
C LEU A 633 36.21 -21.13 -22.05
N GLU A 634 37.08 -20.14 -22.20
CA GLU A 634 38.46 -20.37 -22.63
C GLU A 634 39.25 -21.20 -21.62
N LEU A 635 39.11 -20.91 -20.33
CA LEU A 635 39.71 -21.69 -19.25
C LEU A 635 39.19 -23.14 -19.29
N GLU A 636 37.89 -23.36 -19.48
CA GLU A 636 37.32 -24.71 -19.65
C GLU A 636 37.92 -25.45 -20.84
N LYS A 637 38.14 -24.77 -21.97
CA LYS A 637 38.80 -25.37 -23.14
C LYS A 637 40.26 -25.74 -22.84
N LYS A 638 41.01 -24.88 -22.15
CA LYS A 638 42.40 -25.20 -21.74
C LYS A 638 42.43 -26.43 -20.83
N MET A 639 41.53 -26.51 -19.87
CA MET A 639 41.41 -27.65 -18.93
C MET A 639 41.04 -28.93 -19.67
N LYS A 640 40.03 -28.90 -20.55
CA LYS A 640 39.63 -30.06 -21.38
C LYS A 640 40.76 -30.57 -22.28
N ASN A 641 41.63 -29.67 -22.75
CA ASN A 641 42.77 -30.01 -23.61
C ASN A 641 44.05 -30.37 -22.83
N ASN A 642 43.99 -30.50 -21.50
CA ASN A 642 45.14 -30.74 -20.61
C ASN A 642 46.28 -29.71 -20.77
N ARG A 643 45.94 -28.44 -21.07
CA ARG A 643 46.89 -27.32 -21.25
C ARG A 643 46.80 -26.26 -20.14
N ALA A 644 45.94 -26.46 -19.14
CA ALA A 644 45.75 -25.49 -18.07
C ALA A 644 46.90 -25.54 -17.06
N THR A 645 47.43 -24.36 -16.69
CA THR A 645 48.39 -24.22 -15.59
C THR A 645 47.69 -24.14 -14.23
N ALA A 646 48.44 -24.16 -13.14
CA ALA A 646 47.89 -23.95 -11.80
C ALA A 646 47.22 -22.57 -11.68
N GLU A 647 47.76 -21.54 -12.32
CA GLU A 647 47.19 -20.19 -12.38
C GLU A 647 45.89 -20.15 -13.20
N ASP A 648 45.77 -20.92 -14.28
CA ASP A 648 44.51 -21.06 -15.03
C ASP A 648 43.42 -21.70 -14.14
N TYR A 649 43.75 -22.78 -13.40
CA TYR A 649 42.81 -23.39 -12.45
C TYR A 649 42.41 -22.43 -11.34
N TYR A 650 43.36 -21.70 -10.76
CA TYR A 650 43.09 -20.71 -9.73
C TYR A 650 42.23 -19.55 -10.25
N LYS A 651 42.49 -19.05 -11.47
CA LYS A 651 41.69 -18.00 -12.10
C LYS A 651 40.27 -18.48 -12.34
N TYR A 652 40.10 -19.71 -12.83
CA TYR A 652 38.78 -20.31 -13.04
C TYR A 652 38.00 -20.43 -11.73
N ALA A 653 38.61 -20.99 -10.69
CA ALA A 653 38.01 -21.09 -9.36
C ALA A 653 37.64 -19.72 -8.77
N THR A 654 38.49 -18.71 -8.96
CA THR A 654 38.21 -17.32 -8.56
C THR A 654 37.04 -16.74 -9.33
N GLY A 655 36.94 -16.99 -10.64
CA GLY A 655 35.79 -16.59 -11.44
C GLY A 655 34.48 -17.20 -10.95
N LEU A 656 34.48 -18.46 -10.51
CA LEU A 656 33.31 -19.12 -9.90
C LEU A 656 32.97 -18.53 -8.53
N PHE A 657 33.97 -18.32 -7.67
CA PHE A 657 33.75 -17.75 -6.34
C PHE A 657 33.24 -16.31 -6.41
N SER A 658 33.75 -15.49 -7.34
CA SER A 658 33.34 -14.09 -7.52
C SER A 658 31.83 -13.93 -7.74
N ILE A 659 31.17 -14.89 -8.41
CA ILE A 659 29.74 -14.83 -8.72
C ILE A 659 28.86 -15.55 -7.67
N SER A 660 29.46 -16.08 -6.61
CA SER A 660 28.74 -16.67 -5.48
C SER A 660 28.09 -15.59 -4.62
N TYR A 661 27.24 -15.99 -3.68
CA TYR A 661 26.64 -15.11 -2.69
C TYR A 661 27.71 -14.30 -1.91
N TYR A 662 28.86 -14.91 -1.64
CA TYR A 662 29.95 -14.31 -0.85
C TYR A 662 30.95 -13.50 -1.69
N GLY A 663 30.88 -13.62 -3.02
CA GLY A 663 31.81 -12.98 -3.93
C GLY A 663 31.47 -11.52 -4.21
N HIS A 664 32.48 -10.75 -4.65
CA HIS A 664 32.34 -9.34 -5.04
C HIS A 664 31.47 -9.09 -6.26
N ALA A 665 31.32 -10.09 -7.14
CA ALA A 665 30.60 -9.99 -8.40
C ALA A 665 29.27 -10.79 -8.35
N TYR A 666 28.66 -10.90 -7.17
CA TYR A 666 27.40 -11.62 -6.97
C TYR A 666 26.26 -11.12 -7.88
N GLN A 667 26.34 -9.87 -8.38
CA GLN A 667 25.36 -9.29 -9.29
C GLN A 667 25.30 -9.98 -10.66
N LEU A 668 26.30 -10.82 -11.01
CA LEU A 668 26.22 -11.72 -12.16
C LEU A 668 25.26 -12.89 -11.92
N SER A 669 24.96 -13.21 -10.66
CA SER A 669 24.10 -14.32 -10.27
C SER A 669 22.79 -13.86 -9.64
N ALA A 670 22.73 -12.74 -8.91
CA ALA A 670 21.49 -12.29 -8.28
C ALA A 670 21.41 -10.76 -8.23
N LYS A 671 20.21 -10.21 -8.44
CA LYS A 671 19.98 -8.75 -8.37
C LYS A 671 20.17 -8.18 -6.96
N TYR A 672 19.75 -8.93 -5.95
CA TYR A 672 19.78 -8.53 -4.55
C TYR A 672 20.43 -9.59 -3.67
N ARG A 673 21.22 -9.14 -2.68
CA ARG A 673 21.90 -9.98 -1.70
C ARG A 673 21.41 -9.63 -0.29
N PRO A 674 20.38 -10.33 0.23
CA PRO A 674 19.82 -10.05 1.56
C PRO A 674 20.81 -10.43 2.66
N SER A 675 21.06 -9.57 3.65
CA SER A 675 21.97 -9.88 4.76
C SER A 675 21.52 -11.02 5.68
N THR A 676 20.28 -11.49 5.52
CA THR A 676 19.63 -12.49 6.38
C THR A 676 19.52 -13.88 5.74
N ARG A 677 20.13 -14.12 4.56
CA ARG A 677 20.17 -15.46 3.95
C ARG A 677 21.58 -16.04 3.99
N TRP A 678 21.65 -17.36 4.07
CA TRP A 678 22.89 -18.14 4.05
C TRP A 678 22.64 -19.51 3.41
N TYR A 679 23.70 -20.30 3.26
CA TYR A 679 23.58 -21.67 2.80
C TYR A 679 22.70 -22.52 3.73
N GLU A 680 21.91 -23.38 3.12
CA GLU A 680 21.06 -24.37 3.78
C GLU A 680 21.07 -25.63 2.91
N PRO A 681 20.98 -26.85 3.48
CA PRO A 681 21.05 -28.09 2.70
C PRO A 681 20.01 -28.19 1.58
N VAL A 682 18.84 -27.54 1.74
CA VAL A 682 17.79 -27.52 0.71
C VAL A 682 18.27 -26.90 -0.61
N HIS A 683 19.24 -25.96 -0.56
CA HIS A 683 19.80 -25.31 -1.74
C HIS A 683 20.54 -26.28 -2.66
N ASP A 684 21.03 -27.42 -2.16
CA ASP A 684 21.78 -28.39 -2.96
C ASP A 684 20.93 -29.14 -3.99
N SER A 685 19.60 -29.14 -3.80
CA SER A 685 18.64 -29.72 -4.74
C SER A 685 18.56 -28.93 -6.06
N ARG A 686 19.01 -27.67 -6.06
CA ARG A 686 19.01 -26.78 -7.21
C ARG A 686 20.43 -26.51 -7.70
N PRO A 687 20.82 -26.90 -8.93
CA PRO A 687 22.19 -26.74 -9.42
C PRO A 687 22.73 -25.30 -9.35
N ASP A 688 21.87 -24.31 -9.59
CA ASP A 688 22.23 -22.89 -9.53
C ASP A 688 22.45 -22.41 -8.08
N LEU A 689 21.54 -22.75 -7.16
CA LEU A 689 21.65 -22.36 -5.75
C LEU A 689 22.78 -23.09 -5.03
N LYS A 690 23.02 -24.36 -5.39
CA LYS A 690 24.14 -25.17 -4.90
C LYS A 690 25.48 -24.47 -5.10
N GLN A 691 25.68 -23.88 -6.28
CA GLN A 691 26.93 -23.18 -6.57
C GLN A 691 26.96 -21.78 -5.97
N TYR A 692 25.81 -21.09 -6.01
CA TYR A 692 25.69 -19.73 -5.49
C TYR A 692 25.92 -19.64 -3.98
N TYR A 693 25.31 -20.53 -3.18
CA TYR A 693 25.46 -20.57 -1.72
C TYR A 693 26.54 -21.56 -1.25
N GLY A 694 26.73 -22.68 -1.94
CA GLY A 694 27.63 -23.73 -1.48
C GLY A 694 29.05 -23.65 -2.03
N CYS A 695 29.31 -22.89 -3.10
CA CYS A 695 30.66 -22.72 -3.67
C CYS A 695 31.42 -24.02 -4.05
N TYR A 696 30.73 -25.16 -4.18
CA TYR A 696 31.37 -26.47 -4.37
C TYR A 696 32.32 -26.57 -5.56
N ARG A 697 31.93 -26.05 -6.73
CA ARG A 697 32.78 -26.11 -7.93
C ARG A 697 34.00 -25.19 -7.77
N ALA A 698 33.84 -24.04 -7.11
CA ALA A 698 34.99 -23.16 -6.82
C ALA A 698 36.01 -23.87 -5.92
N GLU A 699 35.55 -24.54 -4.86
CA GLU A 699 36.40 -25.35 -3.97
C GLU A 699 37.18 -26.42 -4.74
N GLU A 700 36.48 -27.20 -5.57
CA GLU A 700 37.08 -28.28 -6.35
C GLU A 700 38.23 -27.76 -7.22
N TYR A 701 38.03 -26.63 -7.90
CA TYR A 701 39.04 -26.08 -8.80
C TYR A 701 40.17 -25.34 -8.08
N TYR A 702 39.93 -24.76 -6.90
CA TYR A 702 41.02 -24.28 -6.05
C TYR A 702 41.90 -25.42 -5.56
N LYS A 703 41.30 -26.56 -5.17
CA LYS A 703 42.04 -27.75 -4.79
C LYS A 703 42.86 -28.31 -5.97
N LYS A 704 42.27 -28.39 -7.17
CA LYS A 704 43.00 -28.76 -8.40
C LYS A 704 44.18 -27.82 -8.68
N ALA A 705 44.03 -26.51 -8.46
CA ALA A 705 45.13 -25.56 -8.59
C ALA A 705 46.28 -25.87 -7.59
N ALA A 706 45.96 -26.24 -6.35
CA ALA A 706 46.95 -26.66 -5.35
C ALA A 706 47.66 -27.97 -5.73
N ASP A 707 46.92 -28.92 -6.29
CA ASP A 707 47.44 -30.22 -6.71
C ASP A 707 48.46 -30.07 -7.87
N VAL A 708 48.18 -29.20 -8.84
CA VAL A 708 49.01 -28.96 -10.04
C VAL A 708 50.16 -27.99 -9.78
N ALA A 709 50.02 -27.05 -8.84
CA ALA A 709 51.07 -26.08 -8.53
C ALA A 709 52.38 -26.76 -8.10
N THR A 710 53.50 -26.08 -8.31
CA THR A 710 54.82 -26.50 -7.79
C THR A 710 55.33 -25.54 -6.72
N ASN A 711 54.95 -24.26 -6.81
CA ASN A 711 55.31 -23.23 -5.84
C ASN A 711 54.53 -23.42 -4.52
N ARG A 712 55.25 -23.52 -3.40
CA ARG A 712 54.68 -23.75 -2.07
C ARG A 712 53.82 -22.57 -1.56
N GLU A 713 54.21 -21.33 -1.83
CA GLU A 713 53.41 -20.13 -1.50
C GLU A 713 52.07 -20.18 -2.23
N PHE A 714 52.11 -20.51 -3.52
CA PHE A 714 50.90 -20.59 -4.32
C PHE A 714 49.99 -21.76 -3.91
N LYS A 715 50.56 -22.91 -3.55
CA LYS A 715 49.78 -24.03 -2.95
C LYS A 715 49.05 -23.61 -1.68
N ALA A 716 49.74 -22.91 -0.77
CA ALA A 716 49.15 -22.40 0.46
C ALA A 716 47.96 -21.48 0.16
N ARG A 717 48.11 -20.58 -0.83
CA ARG A 717 47.04 -19.70 -1.30
C ARG A 717 45.84 -20.46 -1.89
N CYS A 718 46.09 -21.45 -2.74
CA CYS A 718 45.04 -22.27 -3.33
C CYS A 718 44.25 -23.05 -2.26
N LEU A 719 44.95 -23.69 -1.31
CA LEU A 719 44.32 -24.42 -0.21
C LEU A 719 43.53 -23.50 0.72
N PHE A 720 44.01 -22.28 1.00
CA PHE A 720 43.25 -21.32 1.78
C PHE A 720 41.95 -20.90 1.07
N MET A 721 41.99 -20.66 -0.24
CA MET A 721 40.77 -20.34 -1.00
C MET A 721 39.80 -21.52 -1.07
N ALA A 722 40.29 -22.75 -1.19
CA ALA A 722 39.47 -23.95 -1.05
C ALA A 722 38.84 -24.04 0.34
N ALA A 723 39.62 -23.77 1.40
CA ALA A 723 39.14 -23.72 2.78
C ALA A 723 38.00 -22.71 2.95
N ARG A 724 38.11 -21.52 2.35
CA ARG A 724 37.06 -20.49 2.39
C ARG A 724 35.78 -20.93 1.68
N CYS A 725 35.90 -21.62 0.53
CA CYS A 725 34.74 -22.18 -0.15
C CYS A 725 34.07 -23.26 0.70
N ALA A 726 34.87 -24.15 1.30
CA ALA A 726 34.36 -25.24 2.13
C ALA A 726 33.54 -24.74 3.33
N GLN A 727 33.97 -23.65 3.97
CA GLN A 727 33.23 -23.03 5.07
C GLN A 727 31.79 -22.66 4.70
N LYS A 728 31.51 -22.38 3.42
CA LYS A 728 30.21 -21.86 2.98
C LYS A 728 29.13 -22.93 2.91
N HIS A 729 29.49 -24.21 2.96
CA HIS A 729 28.54 -25.32 2.93
C HIS A 729 28.62 -26.26 4.13
N LEU A 730 29.28 -25.81 5.21
CA LEU A 730 29.21 -26.50 6.50
C LEU A 730 27.87 -26.20 7.17
N TYR A 731 27.17 -27.25 7.61
CA TYR A 731 25.85 -27.12 8.24
C TYR A 731 25.67 -28.17 9.34
N ASP A 732 25.29 -27.71 10.52
CA ASP A 732 24.82 -28.50 11.65
C ASP A 732 23.79 -27.65 12.41
N GLU A 733 22.54 -28.11 12.47
CA GLU A 733 21.43 -27.40 13.10
C GLU A 733 21.71 -27.06 14.58
N LYS A 734 22.60 -27.80 15.24
CA LYS A 734 22.87 -27.68 16.68
C LYS A 734 24.13 -26.88 17.00
N LYS A 735 24.87 -26.41 16.00
CA LYS A 735 26.14 -25.70 16.20
C LYS A 735 26.16 -24.37 15.48
N ASP A 736 26.80 -23.39 16.12
CA ASP A 736 27.11 -22.13 15.46
C ASP A 736 28.02 -22.38 14.25
N TRP A 737 27.69 -21.75 13.12
CA TRP A 737 28.48 -21.84 11.89
C TRP A 737 29.94 -21.45 12.12
N TYR A 738 30.21 -20.49 13.01
CA TYR A 738 31.58 -20.09 13.35
C TYR A 738 32.40 -21.27 13.89
N ILE A 739 31.79 -22.09 14.74
CA ILE A 739 32.42 -23.28 15.33
C ILE A 739 32.71 -24.29 14.22
N LEU A 740 31.73 -24.56 13.34
CA LEU A 740 31.92 -25.47 12.20
C LEU A 740 33.06 -24.99 11.28
N ALA A 741 33.04 -23.70 10.91
CA ALA A 741 34.03 -23.08 10.03
C ALA A 741 35.46 -23.10 10.60
N SER A 742 35.59 -23.21 11.92
CA SER A 742 36.86 -23.24 12.65
C SER A 742 37.30 -24.66 13.04
N GLU A 743 36.39 -25.59 13.34
CA GLU A 743 36.72 -26.96 13.78
C GLU A 743 36.77 -27.97 12.63
N GLN A 744 35.84 -27.85 11.68
CA GLN A 744 35.54 -28.89 10.70
C GLN A 744 35.97 -28.52 9.28
N ASN A 745 36.82 -27.50 9.13
CA ASN A 745 37.31 -27.12 7.81
C ASN A 745 38.19 -28.24 7.21
N PRO A 746 37.83 -28.80 6.03
CA PRO A 746 38.55 -29.95 5.47
C PRO A 746 39.95 -29.63 4.94
N HIS A 747 40.25 -28.35 4.65
CA HIS A 747 41.50 -27.93 4.00
C HIS A 747 42.53 -27.35 4.98
N PHE A 748 42.10 -26.90 6.17
CA PHE A 748 43.01 -26.39 7.20
C PHE A 748 44.05 -27.41 7.68
N PRO A 749 43.72 -28.71 7.90
CA PRO A 749 44.72 -29.69 8.31
C PRO A 749 45.92 -29.76 7.35
N GLU A 750 45.67 -29.79 6.04
CA GLU A 750 46.72 -29.84 5.03
C GLU A 750 47.50 -28.51 4.97
N LEU A 751 46.78 -27.38 4.99
CA LEU A 751 47.37 -26.04 4.97
C LEU A 751 48.36 -25.84 6.13
N VAL A 752 47.95 -26.19 7.35
CA VAL A 752 48.78 -26.03 8.56
C VAL A 752 49.96 -27.01 8.55
N LYS A 753 49.71 -28.30 8.28
CA LYS A 753 50.74 -29.34 8.34
C LYS A 753 51.84 -29.12 7.31
N ASN A 754 51.47 -28.80 6.08
CA ASN A 754 52.39 -28.82 4.96
C ASN A 754 52.91 -27.43 4.58
N TYR A 755 52.24 -26.33 4.97
CA TYR A 755 52.54 -24.99 4.47
C TYR A 755 52.61 -23.90 5.54
N SER A 756 52.66 -24.24 6.83
CA SER A 756 52.79 -23.24 7.93
C SER A 756 54.05 -22.37 7.88
N ASN A 757 55.07 -22.79 7.12
CA ASN A 757 56.32 -22.04 6.96
C ASN A 757 56.29 -20.98 5.84
N THR A 758 55.25 -20.96 4.99
CA THR A 758 55.13 -20.01 3.88
C THR A 758 54.82 -18.60 4.38
N ALA A 759 55.23 -17.59 3.61
CA ALA A 759 54.92 -16.19 3.92
C ALA A 759 53.41 -15.94 3.85
N PHE A 760 52.75 -16.50 2.84
CA PHE A 760 51.30 -16.41 2.67
C PHE A 760 50.54 -16.96 3.89
N TYR A 761 50.95 -18.12 4.41
CA TYR A 761 50.30 -18.71 5.60
C TYR A 761 50.43 -17.78 6.80
N LYS A 762 51.62 -17.24 7.06
CA LYS A 762 51.87 -16.36 8.21
C LYS A 762 51.00 -15.11 8.15
N GLU A 763 50.92 -14.46 6.99
CA GLU A 763 50.04 -13.31 6.80
C GLU A 763 48.57 -13.68 7.01
N THR A 764 48.14 -14.83 6.46
CA THR A 764 46.75 -15.27 6.54
C THR A 764 46.35 -15.67 7.96
N PHE A 765 47.24 -16.28 8.73
CA PHE A 765 47.02 -16.62 10.15
C PHE A 765 46.73 -15.37 11.01
N ASP A 766 47.39 -14.25 10.69
CA ASP A 766 47.19 -12.97 11.38
C ASP A 766 45.90 -12.25 10.97
N ARG A 767 45.31 -12.59 9.81
CA ARG A 767 44.10 -11.96 9.28
C ARG A 767 42.83 -12.83 9.40
N CYS A 768 42.96 -14.15 9.43
CA CYS A 768 41.83 -15.08 9.45
C CYS A 768 41.60 -15.66 10.86
N GLY A 769 40.53 -15.22 11.52
CA GLY A 769 40.13 -15.73 12.84
C GLY A 769 39.88 -17.24 12.84
N TYR A 770 39.17 -17.77 11.84
CA TYR A 770 38.85 -19.20 11.74
C TYR A 770 40.10 -20.09 11.68
N LEU A 771 41.10 -19.71 10.89
CA LEU A 771 42.36 -20.46 10.75
C LEU A 771 43.16 -20.42 12.06
N ARG A 772 43.18 -19.26 12.72
CA ARG A 772 43.87 -19.09 14.00
C ARG A 772 43.25 -19.97 15.08
N ASP A 773 41.93 -19.96 15.17
CA ASP A 773 41.19 -20.71 16.16
C ASP A 773 41.30 -22.22 15.91
N PHE A 774 41.25 -22.68 14.65
CA PHE A 774 41.56 -24.06 14.28
C PHE A 774 42.92 -24.51 14.86
N VAL A 775 43.97 -23.70 14.67
CA VAL A 775 45.33 -24.03 15.16
C VAL A 775 45.39 -24.03 16.69
N TYR A 776 44.69 -23.12 17.36
CA TYR A 776 44.65 -23.10 18.83
C TYR A 776 43.90 -24.28 19.43
N MET A 777 42.83 -24.73 18.77
CA MET A 777 42.06 -25.89 19.22
C MET A 777 42.87 -27.20 19.12
N GLN A 778 43.73 -27.34 18.11
CA GLN A 778 44.62 -28.50 17.96
C GLN A 778 45.75 -28.59 19.01
N LYS A 779 45.97 -27.52 19.81
CA LYS A 779 46.98 -27.46 20.88
C LYS A 779 46.43 -27.76 22.26
N LYS A 780 45.10 -27.84 22.41
CA LYS A 780 44.42 -28.30 23.63
C LYS A 780 44.22 -29.81 23.54
#